data_AF-A0A8H7ZXS2-F1
#
_entry.id   AF-A0A8H7ZXS2-F1
#
_cell.length_a   1.000
_cell.length_b   1.000
_cell.length_c   1.000
_cell.angle_alpha   90.00
_cell.angle_beta   90.00
_cell.angle_gamma   90.00
#
_symmetry.space_group_name_H-M   'P 1'
#
loop_
_entity.id
_entity.type
_entity.pdbx_description
1 polymer ?
#
loop_
_entity_poly.entity_id
_entity_poly.type
_entity_poly.pdbx_seq_one_letter_code
_entity_poly.pdbx_strand_id
1 'polypeptide(L)'
;MVVALKEISIRGDFRTTVEYLIKLLQTEDFEKNTINTGWLDTLISARLTAERPDSTLAVVCGAVYKAHEQSKRSVVEYKNGLAKGKVPPKDVLRTSFTVEIIYDKIKYKFAAMQLSPDSYALFLNGRKVEVAVRNLPDGGLLILLDGTSHTAYFREEVGATRMMVDGKTCLLEAENDPTQLLSPSPGKLVRQLVNSGDSVKAGESYAEIEVMKMYMSLTVTEDGVIHFMKQVGQSLEAGDLIGVLTLDDASRVQFAKLFEGQLPDMGPPCAVGDKVHQRFRHALRSLQLILDGYENVGQLKPSIAALVETMRDADLPFLDFQEVFSTVSGRIPHSLHEQLERILGGSRKRSTGEAIEFPAAALRKLLEDYPKESHMKLADLPVYRNHIAPLSEVIERHAGGLAGHERAVVNDLLDRFIDTEKPFCRSDDEKVILDIRERHKNDVDYVIGVVLSHSNIATKTALVLSLLNHVQHHTPQPFDNSYVSSLRRLAQLRGRGHIDVALRAREILIHSQLPAYDERMEQTEKILVNATTVNVYGGGVEFRLPALDSIRDLIRTHHLVFDVLPNFFSPPSEYACLAALEVYVRRAYNAYHVISLRHRLAEKPLVVDWLFVLKNRAVAPNGGQTKRVASISDLGYLVPAKSNVPRHGAMGACASLEEVPALLLRLLRVFKERQRDEEEEKESANVINIALKVPESSPADDATWVSQFGEIVDRFREDLSSCHVRRATFLIFRSGQFPGFFTFREQDGYREDRTIRHVEPALAYQLELSRLSNFNLEPVTVKDRQLHIYFGVGKENPSDVRFFVRAMVRTGRLREGISPEDYLISESDRLLNDVLDNLEVASSIRKNSDCNHLFVNFIPAFVLTVAQIKSALSDFIQRHGKKLWRLRITGAEVRLAIQSHADAHPIPIRCIISNVSGYVLRMDTYTETLNGKGVRVLQSINPGSPGAMHMKPVSTPHPTKELLQPRRYKAHLMGTTYVYDFPELFSQAV
;
A
#
# COMPACT_ATOMS: atom_id res chain seq x y z
N MET A 1 32.09 3.98 56.87
CA MET A 1 31.51 2.63 56.84
C MET A 1 30.36 2.53 55.84
N VAL A 2 29.32 3.37 55.96
CA VAL A 2 28.14 3.33 55.04
C VAL A 2 28.53 3.39 53.56
N VAL A 3 29.46 4.28 53.17
CA VAL A 3 29.95 4.36 51.78
C VAL A 3 30.59 3.04 51.32
N ALA A 4 31.50 2.48 52.12
CA ALA A 4 32.16 1.21 51.79
C ALA A 4 31.16 0.03 51.70
N LEU A 5 30.12 0.01 52.54
CA LEU A 5 29.06 -1.00 52.46
C LEU A 5 28.13 -0.79 51.26
N LYS A 6 27.96 0.42 50.75
CA LYS A 6 27.22 0.68 49.52
C LYS A 6 28.00 0.28 48.27
N GLU A 7 29.34 0.35 48.32
CA GLU A 7 30.21 -0.06 47.23
C GLU A 7 30.51 -1.57 47.21
N ILE A 8 30.25 -2.28 48.32
CA ILE A 8 30.51 -3.72 48.40
C ILE A 8 29.40 -4.51 47.69
N SER A 9 29.76 -5.22 46.62
CA SER A 9 28.85 -6.12 45.91
C SER A 9 29.17 -7.57 46.28
N ILE A 10 28.45 -8.14 47.25
CA ILE A 10 28.55 -9.56 47.60
C ILE A 10 27.37 -10.31 46.98
N ARG A 11 27.69 -11.26 46.08
CA ARG A 11 26.71 -12.08 45.36
C ARG A 11 26.92 -13.54 45.73
N GLY A 12 25.87 -14.21 46.21
CA GLY A 12 25.90 -15.61 46.58
C GLY A 12 24.50 -16.21 46.76
N ASP A 13 24.47 -17.52 46.97
CA ASP A 13 23.23 -18.26 47.20
C ASP A 13 22.59 -17.89 48.55
N PHE A 14 23.42 -17.46 49.51
CA PHE A 14 22.97 -17.00 50.84
C PHE A 14 22.70 -15.49 50.84
N ARG A 15 21.70 -15.07 51.63
CA ARG A 15 21.38 -13.65 51.84
C ARG A 15 22.44 -13.03 52.76
N THR A 16 22.89 -11.82 52.43
CA THR A 16 23.82 -11.05 53.26
C THR A 16 23.07 -9.99 54.07
N THR A 17 23.64 -9.57 55.20
CA THR A 17 23.05 -8.56 56.09
C THR A 17 23.44 -7.12 55.73
N VAL A 18 24.19 -6.92 54.65
CA VAL A 18 24.79 -5.63 54.27
C VAL A 18 23.73 -4.52 54.13
N GLU A 19 22.61 -4.79 53.45
CA GLU A 19 21.54 -3.81 53.25
C GLU A 19 20.89 -3.39 54.58
N TYR A 20 20.71 -4.34 55.49
CA TYR A 20 20.16 -4.09 56.81
C TYR A 20 21.15 -3.28 57.67
N LEU A 21 22.44 -3.60 57.61
CA LEU A 21 23.50 -2.85 58.28
C LEU A 21 23.57 -1.40 57.79
N ILE A 22 23.45 -1.17 56.47
CA ILE A 22 23.40 0.19 55.91
C ILE A 22 22.25 0.97 56.54
N LYS A 23 21.05 0.39 56.59
CA LYS A 23 19.88 1.06 57.17
C LYS A 23 20.06 1.33 58.66
N LEU A 24 20.57 0.37 59.43
CA LEU A 24 20.85 0.56 60.86
C LEU A 24 21.81 1.72 61.10
N LEU A 25 22.91 1.79 60.34
CA LEU A 25 23.91 2.86 60.46
C LEU A 25 23.38 4.25 60.07
N GLN A 26 22.26 4.32 59.34
CA GLN A 26 21.60 5.57 58.92
C GLN A 26 20.41 5.97 59.81
N THR A 27 20.09 5.21 60.87
CA THR A 27 19.02 5.57 61.79
C THR A 27 19.44 6.74 62.70
N GLU A 28 18.49 7.63 63.03
CA GLU A 28 18.77 8.74 63.96
C GLU A 28 19.25 8.24 65.32
N ASP A 29 18.74 7.10 65.80
CA ASP A 29 19.16 6.50 67.07
C ASP A 29 20.65 6.13 67.06
N PHE A 30 21.14 5.61 65.93
CA PHE A 30 22.55 5.27 65.76
C PHE A 30 23.42 6.52 65.59
N GLU A 31 22.95 7.53 64.85
CA GLU A 31 23.66 8.80 64.67
C GLU A 31 23.78 9.60 65.98
N LYS A 32 22.72 9.63 66.78
CA LYS A 32 22.67 10.33 68.08
C LYS A 32 23.20 9.49 69.24
N ASN A 33 23.62 8.25 68.97
CA ASN A 33 24.15 7.30 69.95
C ASN A 33 23.16 7.01 71.12
N THR A 34 21.87 6.92 70.82
CA THR A 34 20.79 6.61 71.78
C THR A 34 20.36 5.14 71.72
N ILE A 35 21.33 4.25 71.47
CA ILE A 35 21.10 2.80 71.33
C ILE A 35 21.34 2.05 72.65
N ASN A 36 20.57 0.99 72.90
CA ASN A 36 20.71 0.09 74.05
C ASN A 36 20.88 -1.37 73.60
N THR A 37 21.09 -2.30 74.54
CA THR A 37 21.32 -3.73 74.22
C THR A 37 20.13 -4.44 73.59
N GLY A 38 18.91 -3.92 73.74
CA GLY A 38 17.69 -4.46 73.13
C GLY A 38 17.24 -3.73 71.86
N TRP A 39 17.97 -2.69 71.43
CA TRP A 39 17.56 -1.78 70.36
C TRP A 39 17.30 -2.51 69.04
N LEU A 40 18.22 -3.42 68.66
CA LEU A 40 18.09 -4.24 67.47
C LEU A 40 16.85 -5.15 67.54
N ASP A 41 16.60 -5.77 68.69
CA ASP A 41 15.46 -6.67 68.89
C ASP A 41 14.12 -5.92 68.80
N THR A 42 14.07 -4.68 69.30
CA THR A 42 12.93 -3.77 69.07
C THR A 42 12.72 -3.43 67.60
N LEU A 43 13.78 -3.23 66.82
CA LEU A 43 13.66 -2.94 65.38
C LEU A 43 13.25 -4.17 64.57
N ILE A 44 13.71 -5.37 64.96
CA ILE A 44 13.30 -6.63 64.33
C ILE A 44 11.83 -6.94 64.64
N SER A 45 11.40 -6.76 65.89
CA SER A 45 9.99 -6.94 66.27
C SER A 45 9.07 -5.89 65.62
N ALA A 46 9.55 -4.66 65.42
CA ALA A 46 8.87 -3.63 64.64
C ALA A 46 8.90 -3.88 63.12
N ARG A 47 9.49 -4.99 62.65
CA ARG A 47 9.61 -5.38 61.23
C ARG A 47 10.29 -4.31 60.37
N LEU A 48 11.35 -3.68 60.89
CA LEU A 48 12.18 -2.81 60.09
C LEU A 48 12.75 -3.61 58.90
N THR A 49 12.43 -3.23 57.67
CA THR A 49 12.94 -3.86 56.45
C THR A 49 14.10 -3.05 55.87
N ALA A 50 14.99 -3.66 55.10
CA ALA A 50 15.97 -2.92 54.31
C ALA A 50 15.28 -1.99 53.30
N GLU A 51 16.00 -0.96 52.83
CA GLU A 51 15.49 -0.03 51.83
C GLU A 51 15.24 -0.77 50.51
N ARG A 52 14.01 -0.71 50.00
CA ARG A 52 13.61 -1.33 48.73
C ARG A 52 13.79 -0.33 47.57
N PRO A 53 13.98 -0.81 46.33
CA PRO A 53 13.90 0.06 45.16
C PRO A 53 12.49 0.65 45.03
N ASP A 54 12.38 1.74 44.27
CA ASP A 54 11.07 2.30 43.91
C ASP A 54 10.19 1.23 43.26
N SER A 55 8.89 1.24 43.59
CA SER A 55 7.97 0.19 43.15
C SER A 55 7.80 0.20 41.63
N THR A 56 7.73 1.37 41.01
CA THR A 56 7.63 1.50 39.55
C THR A 56 8.90 0.99 38.89
N LEU A 57 10.07 1.42 39.37
CA LEU A 57 11.36 0.95 38.87
C LEU A 57 11.50 -0.57 39.00
N ALA A 58 11.16 -1.13 40.16
CA ALA A 58 11.25 -2.57 40.40
C ALA A 58 10.33 -3.36 39.45
N VAL A 59 9.08 -2.94 39.29
CA VAL A 59 8.12 -3.60 38.40
C VAL A 59 8.58 -3.52 36.94
N VAL A 60 9.07 -2.36 36.48
CA VAL A 60 9.58 -2.19 35.10
C VAL A 60 10.84 -3.03 34.86
N CYS A 61 11.83 -2.99 35.77
CA CYS A 61 13.04 -3.80 35.67
C CYS A 61 12.73 -5.31 35.67
N GLY A 62 11.78 -5.74 36.51
CA GLY A 62 11.32 -7.13 36.57
C GLY A 62 10.63 -7.56 35.28
N ALA A 63 9.75 -6.72 34.74
CA ALA A 63 9.03 -7.02 33.50
C ALA A 63 9.99 -7.12 32.30
N VAL A 64 10.95 -6.20 32.19
CA VAL A 64 11.97 -6.17 31.14
C VAL A 64 12.89 -7.37 31.23
N TYR A 65 13.33 -7.77 32.44
CA TYR A 65 14.13 -8.97 32.62
C TYR A 65 13.42 -10.22 32.13
N LYS A 66 12.17 -10.44 32.57
CA LYS A 66 11.38 -11.60 32.13
C LYS A 66 11.17 -11.63 30.62
N ALA A 67 10.87 -10.49 30.01
CA ALA A 67 10.75 -10.37 28.55
C ALA A 67 12.09 -10.67 27.83
N HIS A 68 13.19 -10.11 28.34
CA HIS A 68 14.53 -10.29 27.78
C HIS A 68 15.01 -11.75 27.89
N GLU A 69 14.75 -12.40 29.03
CA GLU A 69 15.08 -13.80 29.24
C GLU A 69 14.24 -14.71 28.34
N GLN A 70 12.94 -14.43 28.18
CA GLN A 70 12.07 -15.17 27.27
C GLN A 70 12.53 -15.04 25.81
N SER A 71 12.87 -13.82 25.36
CA SER A 71 13.43 -13.56 24.02
C SER A 71 14.74 -14.33 23.81
N LYS A 72 15.66 -14.32 24.78
CA LYS A 72 16.90 -15.12 24.71
C LYS A 72 16.63 -16.61 24.62
N ARG A 73 15.70 -17.14 25.43
CA ARG A 73 15.32 -18.57 25.42
C ARG A 73 14.78 -18.96 24.04
N SER A 74 13.88 -18.16 23.47
CA SER A 74 13.36 -18.34 22.11
C SER A 74 14.48 -18.40 21.05
N VAL A 75 15.44 -17.48 21.10
CA VAL A 75 16.57 -17.47 20.16
C VAL A 75 17.45 -18.72 20.32
N VAL A 76 17.74 -19.12 21.56
CA VAL A 76 18.54 -20.33 21.86
C VAL A 76 17.81 -21.60 21.41
N GLU A 77 16.50 -21.70 21.64
CA GLU A 77 15.67 -22.79 21.15
C GLU A 77 15.73 -22.88 19.63
N TYR A 78 15.61 -21.74 18.94
CA TYR A 78 15.71 -21.69 17.49
C TYR A 78 17.09 -22.11 16.98
N LYS A 79 18.18 -21.62 17.60
CA LYS A 79 19.56 -22.04 17.30
C LYS A 79 19.74 -23.54 17.46
N ASN A 80 19.22 -24.11 18.54
CA ASN A 80 19.32 -25.54 18.81
C ASN A 80 18.54 -26.38 17.79
N GLY A 81 17.38 -25.90 17.34
CA GLY A 81 16.61 -26.50 16.25
C GLY A 81 17.42 -26.52 14.95
N LEU A 82 17.92 -25.34 14.55
CA LEU A 82 18.74 -25.19 13.35
C LEU A 82 19.99 -26.06 13.40
N ALA A 83 20.70 -26.12 14.53
CA ALA A 83 21.90 -26.96 14.69
C ALA A 83 21.61 -28.44 14.37
N LYS A 84 20.43 -28.92 14.77
CA LYS A 84 19.93 -30.28 14.52
C LYS A 84 19.36 -30.48 13.11
N GLY A 85 19.40 -29.47 12.24
CA GLY A 85 18.84 -29.51 10.89
C GLY A 85 17.32 -29.43 10.82
N LYS A 86 16.67 -29.02 11.90
CA LYS A 86 15.22 -28.79 11.94
C LYS A 86 14.96 -27.28 11.87
N VAL A 87 13.92 -26.87 11.14
CA VAL A 87 13.44 -25.49 11.12
C VAL A 87 12.25 -25.40 12.10
N PRO A 88 12.41 -24.73 13.26
CA PRO A 88 11.30 -24.52 14.19
C PRO A 88 10.25 -23.58 13.57
N PRO A 89 9.00 -23.60 14.08
CA PRO A 89 7.95 -22.74 13.54
C PRO A 89 8.28 -21.26 13.75
N LYS A 90 7.77 -20.39 12.86
CA LYS A 90 8.00 -18.93 12.88
C LYS A 90 7.62 -18.28 14.22
N ASP A 91 6.65 -18.88 14.92
CA ASP A 91 6.16 -18.45 16.23
C ASP A 91 7.19 -18.51 17.37
N VAL A 92 8.27 -19.28 17.21
CA VAL A 92 9.34 -19.31 18.23
C VAL A 92 10.06 -17.97 18.30
N LEU A 93 10.22 -17.27 17.17
CA LEU A 93 10.90 -15.98 17.04
C LEU A 93 9.93 -14.78 17.16
N ARG A 94 8.91 -14.89 18.01
CA ARG A 94 8.00 -13.76 18.29
C ARG A 94 8.75 -12.63 19.00
N THR A 95 8.35 -11.40 18.68
CA THR A 95 8.85 -10.17 19.31
C THR A 95 7.92 -9.64 20.40
N SER A 96 6.72 -10.22 20.56
CA SER A 96 5.75 -9.85 21.58
C SER A 96 5.65 -10.92 22.67
N PHE A 97 5.72 -10.48 23.92
CA PHE A 97 5.75 -11.32 25.11
C PHE A 97 4.74 -10.82 26.13
N THR A 98 3.96 -11.72 26.72
CA THR A 98 3.10 -11.41 27.86
C THR A 98 3.85 -11.73 29.15
N VAL A 99 4.06 -10.73 29.99
CA VAL A 99 4.81 -10.88 31.23
C VAL A 99 3.88 -10.59 32.41
N GLU A 100 3.80 -11.54 33.33
CA GLU A 100 3.04 -11.40 34.57
C GLU A 100 4.02 -11.41 35.74
N ILE A 101 3.94 -10.40 36.60
CA ILE A 101 4.76 -10.29 37.80
C ILE A 101 3.89 -9.87 38.98
N ILE A 102 4.16 -10.42 40.16
CA ILE A 102 3.52 -9.98 41.40
C ILE A 102 4.58 -9.25 42.23
N TYR A 103 4.27 -8.01 42.59
CA TYR A 103 5.12 -7.18 43.44
C TYR A 103 4.26 -6.56 44.53
N ASP A 104 4.63 -6.77 45.79
CA ASP A 104 3.91 -6.29 46.97
C ASP A 104 2.41 -6.65 46.94
N LYS A 105 2.11 -7.92 46.61
CA LYS A 105 0.74 -8.49 46.49
C LYS A 105 -0.13 -7.88 45.38
N ILE A 106 0.44 -7.07 44.50
CA ILE A 106 -0.23 -6.52 43.33
C ILE A 106 0.28 -7.26 42.09
N LYS A 107 -0.65 -7.77 41.27
CA LYS A 107 -0.36 -8.45 40.01
C LYS A 107 -0.30 -7.42 38.88
N TYR A 108 0.84 -7.36 38.20
CA TYR A 108 1.05 -6.53 37.03
C TYR A 108 1.12 -7.41 35.79
N LYS A 109 0.31 -7.09 34.78
CA LYS A 109 0.24 -7.81 33.51
C LYS A 109 0.71 -6.91 32.38
N PHE A 110 1.93 -7.15 31.93
CA PHE A 110 2.58 -6.41 30.86
C PHE A 110 2.42 -7.12 29.52
N ALA A 111 2.23 -6.33 28.47
CA ALA A 111 2.59 -6.74 27.12
C ALA A 111 3.92 -6.07 26.78
N ALA A 112 4.98 -6.86 26.62
CA ALA A 112 6.31 -6.41 26.24
C ALA A 112 6.54 -6.66 24.74
N MET A 113 6.93 -5.62 24.00
CA MET A 113 7.27 -5.72 22.59
C MET A 113 8.75 -5.40 22.40
N GLN A 114 9.48 -6.24 21.67
CA GLN A 114 10.88 -6.02 21.35
C GLN A 114 11.01 -5.05 20.17
N LEU A 115 11.54 -3.85 20.44
CA LEU A 115 11.76 -2.79 19.45
C LEU A 115 13.11 -2.93 18.73
N SER A 116 14.10 -3.51 19.41
CA SER A 116 15.43 -3.81 18.88
C SER A 116 16.05 -4.98 19.68
N PRO A 117 17.23 -5.51 19.31
CA PRO A 117 17.91 -6.53 20.12
C PRO A 117 18.09 -6.11 21.59
N ASP A 118 18.26 -4.81 21.83
CA ASP A 118 18.64 -4.20 23.09
C ASP A 118 17.56 -3.24 23.63
N SER A 119 16.33 -3.28 23.11
CA SER A 119 15.26 -2.39 23.60
C SER A 119 13.86 -2.98 23.52
N TYR A 120 13.04 -2.60 24.49
CA TYR A 120 11.68 -3.10 24.69
C TYR A 120 10.72 -1.95 24.97
N ALA A 121 9.50 -2.07 24.44
CA ALA A 121 8.36 -1.27 24.84
C ALA A 121 7.45 -2.10 25.75
N LEU A 122 7.27 -1.66 26.99
CA LEU A 122 6.32 -2.23 27.92
C LEU A 122 4.98 -1.50 27.80
N PHE A 123 3.89 -2.26 27.74
CA PHE A 123 2.53 -1.77 27.77
C PHE A 123 1.81 -2.27 29.01
N LEU A 124 1.29 -1.34 29.81
CA LEU A 124 0.47 -1.62 30.99
C LEU A 124 -0.73 -0.68 30.99
N ASN A 125 -1.94 -1.23 30.99
CA ASN A 125 -3.21 -0.48 31.04
C ASN A 125 -3.29 0.69 30.03
N GLY A 126 -2.75 0.49 28.83
CA GLY A 126 -2.73 1.48 27.74
C GLY A 126 -1.56 2.47 27.77
N ARG A 127 -0.71 2.48 28.80
CA ARG A 127 0.51 3.31 28.86
C ARG A 127 1.69 2.55 28.26
N LYS A 128 2.51 3.24 27.45
CA LYS A 128 3.77 2.76 26.88
C LYS A 128 4.96 3.29 27.68
N VAL A 129 5.93 2.44 27.99
CA VAL A 129 7.25 2.81 28.54
C VAL A 129 8.34 2.14 27.71
N GLU A 130 9.31 2.90 27.24
CA GLU A 130 10.44 2.38 26.47
C GLU A 130 11.67 2.18 27.36
N VAL A 131 12.31 1.03 27.22
CA VAL A 131 13.44 0.62 28.05
C VAL A 131 14.55 0.06 27.16
N ALA A 132 15.78 0.52 27.35
CA ALA A 132 16.94 -0.09 26.70
C ALA A 132 17.69 -0.99 27.69
N VAL A 133 18.19 -2.12 27.21
CA VAL A 133 18.83 -3.16 28.01
C VAL A 133 20.16 -3.52 27.39
N ARG A 134 21.20 -3.59 28.20
CA ARG A 134 22.51 -4.08 27.78
C ARG A 134 22.98 -5.18 28.73
N ASN A 135 23.47 -6.26 28.16
CA ASN A 135 24.06 -7.35 28.94
C ASN A 135 25.43 -6.94 29.47
N LEU A 136 25.63 -7.10 30.78
CA LEU A 136 26.92 -6.93 31.42
C LEU A 136 27.71 -8.26 31.37
N PRO A 137 29.05 -8.21 31.26
CA PRO A 137 29.89 -9.42 31.21
C PRO A 137 29.78 -10.32 32.44
N ASP A 138 29.37 -9.75 33.58
CA ASP A 138 29.24 -10.45 34.86
C ASP A 138 27.85 -11.10 35.07
N GLY A 139 27.01 -11.11 34.03
CA GLY A 139 25.68 -11.70 34.04
C GLY A 139 24.57 -10.75 34.52
N GLY A 140 24.89 -9.50 34.86
CA GLY A 140 23.88 -8.46 35.15
C GLY A 140 23.27 -7.85 33.90
N LEU A 141 22.22 -7.05 34.10
CA LEU A 141 21.63 -6.19 33.09
C LEU A 141 21.86 -4.72 33.45
N LEU A 142 22.27 -3.93 32.47
CA LEU A 142 22.22 -2.48 32.54
C LEU A 142 20.93 -2.02 31.87
N ILE A 143 20.03 -1.45 32.65
CA ILE A 143 18.69 -1.02 32.23
C ILE A 143 18.70 0.51 32.15
N LEU A 144 18.44 1.07 30.98
CA LEU A 144 18.25 2.50 30.80
C LEU A 144 16.75 2.81 30.77
N LEU A 145 16.31 3.67 31.69
CA LEU A 145 14.93 4.09 31.88
C LEU A 145 14.92 5.59 32.16
N ASP A 146 14.08 6.35 31.47
CA ASP A 146 13.93 7.81 31.67
C ASP A 146 15.27 8.59 31.65
N GLY A 147 16.20 8.19 30.77
CA GLY A 147 17.53 8.78 30.66
C GLY A 147 18.53 8.41 31.77
N THR A 148 18.12 7.64 32.78
CA THR A 148 19.00 7.14 33.85
C THR A 148 19.37 5.68 33.64
N SER A 149 20.59 5.32 34.05
CA SER A 149 21.10 3.94 33.96
C SER A 149 21.00 3.26 35.33
N HIS A 150 20.37 2.09 35.35
CA HIS A 150 20.19 1.25 36.52
C HIS A 150 20.87 -0.10 36.31
N THR A 151 21.58 -0.56 37.34
CA THR A 151 22.19 -1.88 37.34
C THR A 151 21.27 -2.88 38.03
N ALA A 152 20.92 -3.95 37.32
CA ALA A 152 19.97 -4.94 37.80
C ALA A 152 20.55 -6.36 37.71
N TYR A 153 20.49 -7.08 38.83
CA TYR A 153 20.90 -8.48 38.94
C TYR A 153 19.72 -9.34 39.34
N PHE A 154 19.62 -10.51 38.73
CA PHE A 154 18.50 -11.41 38.90
C PHE A 154 18.97 -12.80 39.28
N ARG A 155 18.21 -13.46 40.15
CA ARG A 155 18.38 -14.85 40.56
C ARG A 155 17.00 -15.49 40.69
N GLU A 156 16.81 -16.60 40.02
CA GLU A 156 15.57 -17.39 40.16
C GLU A 156 15.63 -18.21 41.46
N GLU A 157 14.59 -18.10 42.28
CA GLU A 157 14.33 -18.91 43.48
C GLU A 157 13.00 -19.67 43.28
N VAL A 158 12.71 -20.65 44.15
CA VAL A 158 11.46 -21.41 44.04
C VAL A 158 10.28 -20.50 44.38
N GLY A 159 9.39 -20.29 43.41
CA GLY A 159 8.19 -19.46 43.58
C GLY A 159 8.42 -17.94 43.54
N ALA A 160 9.66 -17.46 43.35
CA ALA A 160 9.95 -16.03 43.22
C ALA A 160 11.27 -15.77 42.48
N THR A 161 11.37 -14.62 41.82
CA THR A 161 12.62 -14.12 41.24
C THR A 161 13.19 -13.03 42.16
N ARG A 162 14.37 -13.28 42.71
CA ARG A 162 15.12 -12.29 43.48
C ARG A 162 15.80 -11.31 42.54
N MET A 163 15.48 -10.03 42.69
CA MET A 163 16.03 -8.95 41.91
C MET A 163 16.77 -7.96 42.82
N MET A 164 17.95 -7.52 42.41
CA MET A 164 18.70 -6.45 43.04
C MET A 164 18.86 -5.31 42.04
N VAL A 165 18.30 -4.14 42.34
CA VAL A 165 18.39 -2.93 41.51
C VAL A 165 19.17 -1.88 42.27
N ASP A 166 20.27 -1.39 41.72
CA ASP A 166 21.15 -0.37 42.32
C ASP A 166 21.55 -0.68 43.77
N GLY A 167 21.84 -1.96 44.04
CA GLY A 167 22.24 -2.45 45.36
C GLY A 167 21.08 -2.63 46.36
N LYS A 168 19.82 -2.49 45.93
CA LYS A 168 18.63 -2.73 46.76
C LYS A 168 17.91 -4.00 46.32
N THR A 169 17.72 -4.95 47.23
CA THR A 169 17.01 -6.21 46.92
C THR A 169 15.50 -6.10 47.02
N CYS A 170 14.82 -6.82 46.14
CA CYS A 170 13.39 -7.09 46.21
C CYS A 170 13.04 -8.44 45.57
N LEU A 171 11.81 -8.90 45.81
CA LEU A 171 11.30 -10.18 45.34
C LEU A 171 10.15 -9.94 44.37
N LEU A 172 10.21 -10.60 43.22
CA LEU A 172 9.11 -10.72 42.27
C LEU A 172 8.46 -12.08 42.51
N GLU A 173 7.29 -12.08 43.11
CA GLU A 173 6.59 -13.32 43.47
C GLU A 173 5.92 -13.92 42.22
N ALA A 174 5.94 -15.25 42.13
CA ALA A 174 5.06 -15.96 41.22
C ALA A 174 3.67 -16.11 41.85
N GLU A 175 2.64 -16.28 41.02
CA GLU A 175 1.31 -16.58 41.52
C GLU A 175 1.33 -17.94 42.24
N ASN A 176 1.09 -17.91 43.54
CA ASN A 176 1.11 -19.11 44.38
C ASN A 176 -0.32 -19.57 44.62
N ASP A 177 -0.65 -20.75 44.08
CA ASP A 177 -1.92 -21.41 44.30
C ASP A 177 -1.79 -22.34 45.52
N PRO A 178 -2.39 -22.00 46.68
CA PRO A 178 -2.26 -22.78 47.90
C PRO A 178 -2.92 -24.17 47.80
N THR A 179 -3.70 -24.44 46.75
CA THR A 179 -4.20 -25.80 46.49
C THR A 179 -3.10 -26.74 45.99
N GLN A 180 -1.94 -26.24 45.57
CA GLN A 180 -0.85 -27.03 45.02
C GLN A 180 0.29 -27.15 46.03
N LEU A 181 0.58 -28.36 46.50
CA LEU A 181 1.68 -28.63 47.43
C LEU A 181 2.95 -28.93 46.64
N LEU A 182 3.79 -27.91 46.45
CA LEU A 182 5.04 -27.98 45.70
C LEU A 182 6.24 -28.26 46.61
N SER A 183 7.23 -29.01 46.11
CA SER A 183 8.49 -29.26 46.83
C SER A 183 9.37 -28.01 46.86
N PRO A 184 9.81 -27.50 48.03
CA PRO A 184 10.66 -26.31 48.10
C PRO A 184 12.12 -26.57 47.70
N SER A 185 12.55 -27.83 47.69
CA SER A 185 13.94 -28.22 47.43
C SER A 185 14.02 -29.57 46.72
N PRO A 186 15.09 -29.84 45.95
CA PRO A 186 15.32 -31.17 45.39
C PRO A 186 15.72 -32.15 46.49
N GLY A 187 15.24 -33.39 46.42
CA GLY A 187 15.47 -34.40 47.45
C GLY A 187 14.76 -35.71 47.16
N LYS A 188 14.65 -36.59 48.14
CA LYS A 188 13.86 -37.83 48.03
C LYS A 188 12.67 -37.77 48.98
N LEU A 189 11.46 -38.06 48.51
CA LEU A 189 10.29 -38.18 49.39
C LEU A 189 10.44 -39.44 50.23
N VAL A 190 10.67 -39.31 51.55
CA VAL A 190 10.97 -40.46 52.42
C VAL A 190 9.73 -40.97 53.12
N ARG A 191 8.87 -40.05 53.58
CA ARG A 191 7.65 -40.41 54.31
C ARG A 191 6.53 -39.43 54.01
N GLN A 192 5.32 -39.96 53.99
CA GLN A 192 4.09 -39.17 54.12
C GLN A 192 3.65 -39.33 55.56
N LEU A 193 3.45 -38.22 56.27
CA LEU A 193 3.08 -38.20 57.68
C LEU A 193 1.56 -38.32 57.87
N VAL A 194 0.81 -38.12 56.77
CA VAL A 194 -0.64 -38.09 56.69
C VAL A 194 -1.07 -38.97 55.50
N ASN A 195 -2.26 -39.57 55.52
CA ASN A 195 -2.76 -40.35 54.40
C ASN A 195 -3.44 -39.46 53.35
N SER A 196 -3.52 -39.95 52.11
CA SER A 196 -4.30 -39.28 51.06
C SER A 196 -5.78 -39.33 51.41
N GLY A 197 -6.43 -38.17 51.50
CA GLY A 197 -7.83 -38.00 51.90
C GLY A 197 -8.04 -37.53 53.35
N ASP A 198 -6.97 -37.37 54.13
CA ASP A 198 -7.06 -36.86 55.50
C ASP A 198 -7.16 -35.31 55.51
N SER A 199 -7.91 -34.78 56.49
CA SER A 199 -7.99 -33.34 56.77
C SER A 199 -6.78 -32.90 57.59
N VAL A 200 -6.16 -31.81 57.17
CA VAL A 200 -4.96 -31.21 57.76
C VAL A 200 -5.22 -29.75 58.12
N LYS A 201 -4.51 -29.26 59.14
CA LYS A 201 -4.55 -27.84 59.52
C LYS A 201 -3.33 -27.09 59.02
N ALA A 202 -3.48 -25.78 58.84
CA ALA A 202 -2.38 -24.88 58.54
C ALA A 202 -1.23 -25.04 59.56
N GLY A 203 -0.01 -25.25 59.08
CA GLY A 203 1.20 -25.51 59.87
C GLY A 203 1.43 -26.99 60.22
N GLU A 204 0.51 -27.89 59.90
CA GLU A 204 0.67 -29.32 60.13
C GLU A 204 1.66 -29.93 59.12
N SER A 205 2.54 -30.84 59.56
CA SER A 205 3.52 -31.48 58.68
C SER A 205 2.87 -32.65 57.94
N TYR A 206 2.90 -32.64 56.61
CA TYR A 206 2.23 -33.65 55.78
C TYR A 206 3.20 -34.67 55.15
N ALA A 207 4.46 -34.29 54.94
CA ALA A 207 5.47 -35.15 54.33
C ALA A 207 6.88 -34.84 54.83
N GLU A 208 7.80 -35.79 54.71
CA GLU A 208 9.23 -35.62 54.96
C GLU A 208 10.04 -35.93 53.70
N ILE A 209 10.93 -34.99 53.37
CA ILE A 209 11.87 -35.14 52.26
C ILE A 209 13.30 -35.22 52.79
N GLU A 210 14.13 -36.05 52.16
CA GLU A 210 15.56 -36.15 52.44
C GLU A 210 16.31 -35.21 51.49
N VAL A 211 16.96 -34.21 52.06
CA VAL A 211 17.79 -33.23 51.36
C VAL A 211 19.14 -33.22 52.04
N MET A 212 20.23 -33.46 51.30
CA MET A 212 21.59 -33.49 51.86
C MET A 212 21.74 -34.43 53.09
N LYS A 213 21.13 -35.62 53.04
CA LYS A 213 21.07 -36.63 54.13
C LYS A 213 20.36 -36.16 55.41
N MET A 214 19.68 -35.02 55.37
CA MET A 214 18.87 -34.49 56.45
C MET A 214 17.39 -34.62 56.10
N TYR A 215 16.57 -34.98 57.08
CA TYR A 215 15.11 -34.97 56.93
C TYR A 215 14.58 -33.56 57.12
N MET A 216 13.75 -33.11 56.17
CA MET A 216 13.03 -31.85 56.22
C MET A 216 11.54 -32.14 56.18
N SER A 217 10.80 -31.67 57.18
CA SER A 217 9.34 -31.76 57.22
C SER A 217 8.71 -30.65 56.37
N LEU A 218 7.79 -31.05 55.50
CA LEU A 218 6.97 -30.15 54.69
C LEU A 218 5.66 -29.88 55.43
N THR A 219 5.30 -28.60 55.53
CA THR A 219 4.10 -28.15 56.24
C THR A 219 3.07 -27.58 55.28
N VAL A 220 1.80 -27.73 55.64
CA VAL A 220 0.66 -27.22 54.86
C VAL A 220 0.44 -25.75 55.19
N THR A 221 0.14 -24.92 54.20
CA THR A 221 -0.08 -23.48 54.40
C THR A 221 -1.51 -23.13 54.84
N GLU A 222 -2.49 -23.94 54.46
CA GLU A 222 -3.93 -23.71 54.71
C GLU A 222 -4.65 -24.98 55.18
N ASP A 223 -5.84 -24.82 55.73
CA ASP A 223 -6.69 -25.92 56.17
C ASP A 223 -7.37 -26.60 54.96
N GLY A 224 -7.37 -27.93 54.91
CA GLY A 224 -8.03 -28.65 53.83
C GLY A 224 -7.78 -30.16 53.85
N VAL A 225 -8.13 -30.84 52.76
CA VAL A 225 -7.92 -32.28 52.59
C VAL A 225 -6.82 -32.54 51.56
N ILE A 226 -5.80 -33.33 51.93
CA ILE A 226 -4.65 -33.59 51.05
C ILE A 226 -4.92 -34.80 50.16
N HIS A 227 -4.60 -34.66 48.88
CA HIS A 227 -4.49 -35.75 47.93
C HIS A 227 -3.06 -35.85 47.38
N PHE A 228 -2.34 -36.90 47.79
CA PHE A 228 -0.97 -37.13 47.31
C PHE A 228 -0.97 -37.60 45.86
N MET A 229 -0.09 -36.99 45.05
CA MET A 229 0.16 -37.43 43.67
C MET A 229 1.45 -38.24 43.55
N LYS A 230 2.48 -37.91 44.34
CA LYS A 230 3.76 -38.63 44.34
C LYS A 230 3.81 -39.71 45.40
N GLN A 231 4.47 -40.81 45.07
CA GLN A 231 4.66 -41.95 45.97
C GLN A 231 5.95 -41.82 46.77
N VAL A 232 5.93 -42.38 47.98
CA VAL A 232 7.08 -42.48 48.86
C VAL A 232 8.23 -43.21 48.15
N GLY A 233 9.44 -42.66 48.25
CA GLY A 233 10.66 -43.18 47.64
C GLY A 233 11.06 -42.51 46.32
N GLN A 234 10.20 -41.68 45.72
CA GLN A 234 10.52 -40.94 44.50
C GLN A 234 11.49 -39.77 44.77
N SER A 235 12.36 -39.50 43.79
CA SER A 235 13.16 -38.28 43.76
C SER A 235 12.26 -37.10 43.37
N LEU A 236 12.47 -35.97 44.04
CA LEU A 236 11.80 -34.69 43.84
C LEU A 236 12.82 -33.67 43.33
N GLU A 237 12.40 -32.83 42.40
CA GLU A 237 13.08 -31.58 42.05
C GLU A 237 12.45 -30.40 42.80
N ALA A 238 13.14 -29.25 42.82
CA ALA A 238 12.54 -28.03 43.34
C ALA A 238 11.35 -27.59 42.47
N GLY A 239 10.20 -27.34 43.08
CA GLY A 239 8.95 -26.99 42.41
C GLY A 239 8.08 -28.18 41.99
N ASP A 240 8.47 -29.43 42.28
CA ASP A 240 7.67 -30.61 41.95
C ASP A 240 6.35 -30.68 42.73
N LEU A 241 5.25 -31.02 42.05
CA LEU A 241 3.96 -31.24 42.70
C LEU A 241 3.96 -32.55 43.51
N ILE A 242 3.84 -32.44 44.82
CA ILE A 242 3.78 -33.58 45.75
C ILE A 242 2.34 -34.05 45.92
N GLY A 243 1.40 -33.10 45.97
CA GLY A 243 -0.03 -33.36 46.14
C GLY A 243 -0.88 -32.10 45.93
N VAL A 244 -2.19 -32.29 45.98
CA VAL A 244 -3.19 -31.22 45.88
C VAL A 244 -3.95 -31.13 47.19
N LEU A 245 -4.19 -29.92 47.68
CA LEU A 245 -4.97 -29.62 48.86
C LEU A 245 -6.33 -29.06 48.43
N THR A 246 -7.42 -29.76 48.77
CA THR A 246 -8.77 -29.22 48.66
C THR A 246 -9.07 -28.39 49.89
N LEU A 247 -9.14 -27.07 49.72
CA LEU A 247 -9.34 -26.12 50.82
C LEU A 247 -10.75 -26.23 51.40
N ASP A 248 -10.85 -26.21 52.73
CA ASP A 248 -12.16 -26.19 53.42
C ASP A 248 -12.90 -24.86 53.18
N ASP A 249 -12.16 -23.77 53.00
CA ASP A 249 -12.68 -22.44 52.69
C ASP A 249 -12.02 -21.89 51.41
N ALA A 250 -12.70 -22.05 50.28
CA ALA A 250 -12.24 -21.55 48.98
C ALA A 250 -12.06 -20.03 48.93
N SER A 251 -12.62 -19.27 49.90
CA SER A 251 -12.46 -17.81 49.96
C SER A 251 -11.10 -17.36 50.51
N ARG A 252 -10.32 -18.27 51.10
CA ARG A 252 -8.94 -18.01 51.58
C ARG A 252 -7.89 -17.96 50.47
N VAL A 253 -8.23 -18.38 49.26
CA VAL A 253 -7.36 -18.21 48.09
C VAL A 253 -7.27 -16.71 47.77
N GLN A 254 -6.24 -16.05 48.29
CA GLN A 254 -6.00 -14.64 48.02
C GLN A 254 -5.27 -14.49 46.68
N PHE A 255 -6.04 -14.25 45.62
CA PHE A 255 -5.47 -13.79 44.36
C PHE A 255 -4.88 -12.39 44.55
N ALA A 256 -3.66 -12.20 44.07
CA ALA A 256 -3.05 -10.87 44.01
C ALA A 256 -3.95 -9.94 43.17
N LYS A 257 -4.26 -8.77 43.73
CA LYS A 257 -5.15 -7.80 43.04
C LYS A 257 -4.45 -7.32 41.78
N LEU A 258 -5.16 -7.31 40.65
CA LEU A 258 -4.64 -6.75 39.41
C LEU A 258 -4.40 -5.25 39.57
N PHE A 259 -3.28 -4.76 39.06
CA PHE A 259 -2.98 -3.34 39.05
C PHE A 259 -3.96 -2.60 38.12
N GLU A 260 -4.76 -1.69 38.69
CA GLU A 260 -5.73 -0.87 37.95
C GLU A 260 -5.18 0.51 37.54
N GLY A 261 -4.02 0.91 38.07
CA GLY A 261 -3.41 2.21 37.78
C GLY A 261 -2.72 2.29 36.42
N GLN A 262 -2.03 3.40 36.16
CA GLN A 262 -1.14 3.59 35.02
C GLN A 262 0.29 3.87 35.51
N LEU A 263 1.27 3.57 34.67
CA LEU A 263 2.66 3.95 34.94
C LEU A 263 2.85 5.46 34.78
N PRO A 264 3.82 6.06 35.51
CA PRO A 264 4.25 7.44 35.29
C PRO A 264 4.64 7.71 33.84
N ASP A 265 4.55 8.97 33.41
CA ASP A 265 5.07 9.38 32.11
C ASP A 265 6.61 9.40 32.15
N MET A 266 7.22 8.38 31.58
CA MET A 266 8.67 8.24 31.46
C MET A 266 9.10 8.64 30.05
N GLY A 267 10.16 9.44 29.95
CA GLY A 267 10.77 9.82 28.69
C GLY A 267 11.49 8.67 27.97
N PRO A 268 12.13 8.95 26.83
CA PRO A 268 12.91 7.94 26.11
C PRO A 268 14.07 7.42 26.96
N PRO A 269 14.48 6.14 26.78
CA PRO A 269 15.52 5.53 27.59
C PRO A 269 16.90 6.17 27.38
N CYS A 270 17.14 6.73 26.19
CA CYS A 270 18.34 7.47 25.85
C CYS A 270 17.97 8.89 25.42
N ALA A 271 18.80 9.87 25.74
CA ALA A 271 18.66 11.22 25.22
C ALA A 271 18.79 11.19 23.68
N VAL A 272 17.68 11.42 22.98
CA VAL A 272 17.67 11.59 21.53
C VAL A 272 18.08 13.03 21.27
N GLY A 273 19.18 13.22 20.54
CA GLY A 273 19.64 14.56 20.22
C GLY A 273 18.75 15.25 19.19
N ASP A 274 18.48 16.54 19.41
CA ASP A 274 17.54 17.32 18.59
C ASP A 274 18.12 17.80 17.26
N LYS A 275 19.44 17.66 17.05
CA LYS A 275 20.09 18.11 15.82
C LYS A 275 19.63 17.29 14.62
N VAL A 276 19.58 17.91 13.45
CA VAL A 276 19.05 17.32 12.20
C VAL A 276 19.65 15.94 11.88
N HIS A 277 20.99 15.82 11.89
CA HIS A 277 21.68 14.55 11.63
C HIS A 277 21.38 13.45 12.67
N GLN A 278 21.12 13.82 13.93
CA GLN A 278 20.78 12.89 15.00
C GLN A 278 19.34 12.38 14.83
N ARG A 279 18.40 13.30 14.54
CA ARG A 279 17.02 12.97 14.18
C ARG A 279 16.96 12.08 12.93
N PHE A 280 17.74 12.40 11.89
CA PHE A 280 17.87 11.61 10.67
C PHE A 280 18.33 10.18 10.97
N ARG A 281 19.45 10.01 11.70
CA ARG A 281 19.97 8.68 12.05
C ARG A 281 19.00 7.89 12.92
N HIS A 282 18.30 8.56 13.84
CA HIS A 282 17.28 7.91 14.66
C HIS A 282 16.14 7.39 13.79
N ALA A 283 15.56 8.23 12.93
CA ALA A 283 14.49 7.83 12.01
C ALA A 283 14.94 6.70 11.06
N LEU A 284 16.13 6.82 10.46
CA LEU A 284 16.69 5.80 9.59
C LEU A 284 16.87 4.46 10.33
N ARG A 285 17.41 4.49 11.56
CA ARG A 285 17.60 3.31 12.39
C ARG A 285 16.28 2.64 12.73
N SER A 286 15.24 3.42 13.08
CA SER A 286 13.91 2.89 13.35
C SER A 286 13.32 2.16 12.14
N LEU A 287 13.47 2.71 10.93
CA LEU A 287 12.99 2.06 9.70
C LEU A 287 13.80 0.79 9.36
N GLN A 288 15.11 0.81 9.58
CA GLN A 288 15.96 -0.37 9.41
C GLN A 288 15.55 -1.50 10.38
N LEU A 289 15.23 -1.18 11.64
CA LEU A 289 14.76 -2.16 12.61
C LEU A 289 13.41 -2.78 12.20
N ILE A 290 12.51 -1.99 11.62
CA ILE A 290 11.25 -2.51 11.04
C ILE A 290 11.56 -3.48 9.88
N LEU A 291 12.51 -3.14 9.01
CA LEU A 291 12.95 -4.05 7.93
C LEU A 291 13.62 -5.31 8.46
N ASP A 292 14.31 -5.25 9.60
CA ASP A 292 14.91 -6.40 10.28
C ASP A 292 13.87 -7.29 11.01
N GLY A 293 12.60 -6.86 11.04
CA GLY A 293 11.48 -7.63 11.60
C GLY A 293 11.08 -7.23 13.02
N TYR A 294 11.62 -6.14 13.58
CA TYR A 294 11.18 -5.64 14.88
C TYR A 294 9.89 -4.82 14.75
N GLU A 295 8.94 -5.06 15.64
CA GLU A 295 7.66 -4.36 15.63
C GLU A 295 7.80 -2.97 16.26
N ASN A 296 7.35 -1.93 15.57
CA ASN A 296 7.27 -0.59 16.14
C ASN A 296 5.87 0.01 15.91
N VAL A 297 4.95 -0.35 16.81
CA VAL A 297 3.52 -0.01 16.69
C VAL A 297 3.34 1.52 16.72
N GLY A 298 2.71 2.06 15.67
CA GLY A 298 2.31 3.46 15.57
C GLY A 298 3.39 4.45 15.10
N GLN A 299 4.66 4.03 14.98
CA GLN A 299 5.78 4.92 14.63
C GLN A 299 6.14 4.94 13.14
N LEU A 300 5.52 4.11 12.30
CA LEU A 300 5.88 3.99 10.89
C LEU A 300 5.74 5.31 10.11
N LYS A 301 4.55 5.94 10.13
CA LYS A 301 4.29 7.18 9.39
C LYS A 301 5.09 8.37 9.95
N PRO A 302 5.14 8.60 11.28
CA PRO A 302 5.99 9.65 11.85
C PRO A 302 7.47 9.49 11.49
N SER A 303 8.03 8.29 11.55
CA SER A 303 9.44 8.05 11.21
C SER A 303 9.74 8.31 9.73
N ILE A 304 8.84 7.95 8.82
CA ILE A 304 8.99 8.29 7.39
C ILE A 304 8.91 9.81 7.18
N ALA A 305 7.95 10.49 7.82
CA ALA A 305 7.82 11.93 7.72
C ALA A 305 9.07 12.66 8.24
N ALA A 306 9.58 12.25 9.41
CA ALA A 306 10.81 12.77 10.00
C ALA A 306 12.04 12.49 9.11
N LEU A 307 12.12 11.30 8.50
CA LEU A 307 13.20 10.99 7.55
C LEU A 307 13.15 11.92 6.34
N VAL A 308 11.98 12.10 5.71
CA VAL A 308 11.83 12.97 4.54
C VAL A 308 12.10 14.43 4.87
N GLU A 309 11.62 14.91 6.02
CA GLU A 309 11.88 16.27 6.51
C GLU A 309 13.39 16.51 6.68
N THR A 310 14.07 15.61 7.41
CA THR A 310 15.51 15.75 7.70
C THR A 310 16.40 15.58 6.48
N MET A 311 16.03 14.73 5.51
CA MET A 311 16.75 14.58 4.25
C MET A 311 16.64 15.81 3.34
N ARG A 312 15.67 16.69 3.55
CA ARG A 312 15.49 17.93 2.77
C ARG A 312 16.07 19.17 3.44
N ASP A 313 16.64 19.00 4.63
CA ASP A 313 17.31 20.07 5.34
C ASP A 313 18.75 20.23 4.85
N ALA A 314 19.12 21.46 4.44
CA ALA A 314 20.44 21.78 3.92
C ALA A 314 21.56 21.66 4.98
N ASP A 315 21.23 21.71 6.28
CA ASP A 315 22.21 21.58 7.36
C ASP A 315 22.64 20.12 7.63
N LEU A 316 21.88 19.13 7.15
CA LEU A 316 22.18 17.71 7.34
C LEU A 316 23.65 17.34 6.99
N PRO A 317 24.16 17.58 5.76
CA PRO A 317 25.51 17.20 5.39
C PRO A 317 26.60 17.97 6.16
N PHE A 318 26.34 19.23 6.54
CA PHE A 318 27.30 20.02 7.32
C PHE A 318 27.43 19.47 8.74
N LEU A 319 26.32 19.12 9.38
CA LEU A 319 26.33 18.58 10.73
C LEU A 319 26.88 17.14 10.76
N ASP A 320 26.56 16.30 9.76
CA ASP A 320 27.12 14.95 9.62
C ASP A 320 28.65 15.03 9.47
N PHE A 321 29.14 15.94 8.61
CA PHE A 321 30.58 16.18 8.46
C PHE A 321 31.21 16.72 9.74
N GLN A 322 30.60 17.71 10.40
CA GLN A 322 31.16 18.36 11.57
C GLN A 322 31.32 17.40 12.76
N GLU A 323 30.37 16.48 12.96
CA GLU A 323 30.48 15.47 14.01
C GLU A 323 31.67 14.54 13.76
N VAL A 324 31.79 13.98 12.55
CA VAL A 324 32.93 13.11 12.20
C VAL A 324 34.24 13.89 12.25
N PHE A 325 34.26 15.11 11.73
CA PHE A 325 35.43 15.99 11.74
C PHE A 325 35.92 16.31 13.14
N SER A 326 35.01 16.52 14.11
CA SER A 326 35.39 16.74 15.51
C SER A 326 36.16 15.55 16.10
N THR A 327 35.78 14.31 15.76
CA THR A 327 36.46 13.09 16.25
C THR A 327 37.82 12.85 15.60
N VAL A 328 37.99 13.29 14.35
CA VAL A 328 39.20 13.09 13.54
C VAL A 328 40.19 14.26 13.66
N SER A 329 39.74 15.43 14.15
CA SER A 329 40.52 16.68 14.25
C SER A 329 41.92 16.51 14.86
N GLY A 330 42.06 15.71 15.91
CA GLY A 330 43.35 15.44 16.57
C GLY A 330 44.28 14.46 15.83
N ARG A 331 43.81 13.79 14.78
CA ARG A 331 44.55 12.77 14.01
C ARG A 331 45.01 13.24 12.63
N ILE A 332 44.58 14.43 12.22
CA ILE A 332 44.92 15.05 10.93
C ILE A 332 45.93 16.19 11.12
N PRO A 333 46.77 16.49 10.12
CA PRO A 333 47.66 17.64 10.17
C PRO A 333 46.88 18.97 10.32
N HIS A 334 47.43 19.89 11.11
CA HIS A 334 46.79 21.18 11.41
C HIS A 334 46.53 22.04 10.16
N SER A 335 47.44 22.01 9.18
CA SER A 335 47.28 22.69 7.89
C SER A 335 46.07 22.19 7.10
N LEU A 336 45.82 20.88 7.11
CA LEU A 336 44.65 20.28 6.47
C LEU A 336 43.36 20.66 7.22
N HIS A 337 43.41 20.67 8.56
CA HIS A 337 42.30 21.07 9.40
C HIS A 337 41.83 22.51 9.10
N GLU A 338 42.74 23.48 9.05
CA GLU A 338 42.40 24.88 8.71
C GLU A 338 41.83 25.02 7.29
N GLN A 339 42.35 24.26 6.33
CA GLN A 339 41.86 24.29 4.95
C GLN A 339 40.43 23.73 4.84
N LEU A 340 40.12 22.66 5.57
CA LEU A 340 38.77 22.09 5.64
C LEU A 340 37.77 23.05 6.28
N GLU A 341 38.13 23.68 7.41
CA GLU A 341 37.27 24.70 8.04
C GLU A 341 37.03 25.92 7.14
N ARG A 342 38.06 26.34 6.39
CA ARG A 342 37.95 27.48 5.46
C ARG A 342 36.97 27.19 4.33
N ILE A 343 36.97 25.97 3.77
CA ILE A 343 36.03 25.57 2.71
C ILE A 343 34.59 25.54 3.25
N LEU A 344 34.38 24.94 4.43
CA LEU A 344 33.06 24.84 5.05
C LEU A 344 32.50 26.22 5.44
N GLY A 345 33.33 27.05 6.08
CA GLY A 345 32.96 28.41 6.47
C GLY A 345 32.73 29.34 5.27
N GLY A 346 33.45 29.13 4.17
CA GLY A 346 33.25 29.84 2.91
C GLY A 346 31.90 29.54 2.26
N SER A 347 31.46 28.28 2.26
CA SER A 347 30.17 27.88 1.68
C SER A 347 28.99 28.48 2.46
N ARG A 348 29.04 28.44 3.80
CA ARG A 348 27.99 29.00 4.68
C ARG A 348 27.85 30.53 4.62
N LYS A 349 28.90 31.26 4.24
CA LYS A 349 28.89 32.74 4.18
C LYS A 349 28.46 33.29 2.82
N ARG A 350 28.64 32.53 1.72
CA ARG A 350 28.27 32.95 0.35
C ARG A 350 26.76 32.89 0.09
N SER A 351 26.00 32.17 0.91
CA SER A 351 24.60 31.82 0.72
C SER A 351 23.59 32.84 1.26
N THR A 352 23.93 34.13 1.32
CA THR A 352 22.92 35.19 1.53
C THR A 352 22.17 35.45 0.21
N GLY A 353 21.34 34.49 -0.22
CA GLY A 353 20.47 34.61 -1.40
C GLY A 353 20.39 33.36 -2.30
N GLU A 354 21.42 32.51 -2.31
CA GLU A 354 21.45 31.21 -3.03
C GLU A 354 21.29 30.02 -2.07
N ALA A 355 20.77 28.90 -2.57
CA ALA A 355 20.60 27.67 -1.79
C ALA A 355 21.95 27.19 -1.21
N ILE A 356 21.99 26.92 0.10
CA ILE A 356 23.18 26.45 0.80
C ILE A 356 23.54 25.06 0.29
N GLU A 357 24.62 24.94 -0.50
CA GLU A 357 25.10 23.66 -1.01
C GLU A 357 26.37 23.19 -0.28
N PHE A 358 26.42 21.89 0.01
CA PHE A 358 27.57 21.27 0.67
C PHE A 358 28.72 21.05 -0.33
N PRO A 359 29.95 21.56 -0.08
CA PRO A 359 31.04 21.57 -1.05
C PRO A 359 31.77 20.21 -1.18
N ALA A 360 31.04 19.12 -1.45
CA ALA A 360 31.57 17.76 -1.49
C ALA A 360 32.76 17.59 -2.46
N ALA A 361 32.65 18.10 -3.68
CA ALA A 361 33.71 17.98 -4.70
C ALA A 361 35.01 18.70 -4.30
N ALA A 362 34.90 19.87 -3.68
CA ALA A 362 36.06 20.63 -3.21
C ALA A 362 36.75 19.94 -2.02
N LEU A 363 35.96 19.41 -1.08
CA LEU A 363 36.49 18.67 0.07
C LEU A 363 37.16 17.36 -0.38
N ARG A 364 36.56 16.62 -1.31
CA ARG A 364 37.14 15.40 -1.89
C ARG A 364 38.48 15.68 -2.54
N LYS A 365 38.53 16.69 -3.42
CA LYS A 365 39.75 17.09 -4.12
C LYS A 365 40.87 17.47 -3.12
N LEU A 366 40.54 18.22 -2.08
CA LEU A 366 41.50 18.59 -1.04
C LEU A 366 42.10 17.36 -0.35
N LEU A 367 41.28 16.38 0.05
CA LEU A 367 41.75 15.16 0.71
C LEU A 367 42.63 14.29 -0.19
N GLU A 368 42.35 14.27 -1.50
CA GLU A 368 43.11 13.51 -2.51
C GLU A 368 44.43 14.20 -2.89
N ASP A 369 44.47 15.52 -2.96
CA ASP A 369 45.65 16.30 -3.38
C ASP A 369 46.60 16.60 -2.21
N TYR A 370 46.11 16.68 -0.97
CA TYR A 370 46.92 17.00 0.21
C TYR A 370 48.20 16.14 0.35
N PRO A 371 48.17 14.79 0.22
CA PRO A 371 49.38 13.98 0.33
C PRO A 371 50.43 14.26 -0.75
N LYS A 372 49.99 14.70 -1.94
CA LYS A 372 50.87 15.07 -3.05
C LYS A 372 51.51 16.43 -2.78
N GLU A 373 50.72 17.40 -2.33
CA GLU A 373 51.16 18.77 -2.03
C GLU A 373 52.08 18.82 -0.80
N SER A 374 51.82 17.99 0.20
CA SER A 374 52.64 17.92 1.42
C SER A 374 53.86 17.00 1.30
N HIS A 375 54.14 16.45 0.11
CA HIS A 375 55.22 15.48 -0.14
C HIS A 375 55.28 14.33 0.89
N MET A 376 54.12 13.74 1.20
CA MET A 376 54.03 12.70 2.22
C MET A 376 54.78 11.43 1.78
N LYS A 377 55.53 10.80 2.68
CA LYS A 377 56.28 9.58 2.36
C LYS A 377 55.31 8.45 2.00
N LEU A 378 55.70 7.61 1.05
CA LEU A 378 54.86 6.50 0.56
C LEU A 378 54.41 5.53 1.68
N ALA A 379 55.23 5.37 2.72
CA ALA A 379 54.95 4.51 3.88
C ALA A 379 53.83 5.05 4.79
N ASP A 380 53.58 6.36 4.79
CA ASP A 380 52.62 7.02 5.70
C ASP A 380 51.23 7.18 5.06
N LEU A 381 51.12 6.96 3.73
CA LEU A 381 49.85 7.07 2.98
C LEU A 381 48.74 6.13 3.48
N PRO A 382 49.01 4.85 3.84
CA PRO A 382 47.96 3.96 4.36
C PRO A 382 47.40 4.45 5.70
N VAL A 383 48.27 4.98 6.57
CA VAL A 383 47.86 5.52 7.88
C VAL A 383 47.02 6.78 7.70
N TYR A 384 47.43 7.68 6.80
CA TYR A 384 46.64 8.86 6.44
C TYR A 384 45.26 8.47 5.90
N ARG A 385 45.19 7.56 4.91
CA ARG A 385 43.92 7.07 4.35
C ARG A 385 43.00 6.49 5.42
N ASN A 386 43.54 5.73 6.37
CA ASN A 386 42.75 5.20 7.49
C ASN A 386 42.23 6.29 8.41
N HIS A 387 43.00 7.37 8.65
CA HIS A 387 42.55 8.50 9.46
C HIS A 387 41.46 9.33 8.76
N ILE A 388 41.54 9.53 7.44
CA ILE A 388 40.56 10.33 6.70
C ILE A 388 39.36 9.53 6.17
N ALA A 389 39.40 8.20 6.19
CA ALA A 389 38.34 7.34 5.65
C ALA A 389 36.93 7.71 6.13
N PRO A 390 36.68 8.01 7.44
CA PRO A 390 35.36 8.44 7.89
C PRO A 390 34.88 9.75 7.25
N LEU A 391 35.80 10.69 6.97
CA LEU A 391 35.48 11.96 6.30
C LEU A 391 35.18 11.75 4.82
N SER A 392 35.98 10.91 4.16
CA SER A 392 35.74 10.54 2.76
C SER A 392 34.39 9.84 2.58
N GLU A 393 33.98 8.99 3.51
CA GLU A 393 32.68 8.31 3.45
C GLU A 393 31.50 9.30 3.50
N VAL A 394 31.55 10.29 4.39
CA VAL A 394 30.52 11.34 4.47
C VAL A 394 30.50 12.20 3.19
N ILE A 395 31.67 12.53 2.64
CA ILE A 395 31.77 13.30 1.40
C ILE A 395 31.16 12.54 0.22
N GLU A 396 31.47 11.25 0.07
CA GLU A 396 30.89 10.42 -1.01
C GLU A 396 29.37 10.25 -0.85
N ARG A 397 28.89 10.07 0.39
CA ARG A 397 27.47 9.95 0.72
C ARG A 397 26.65 11.18 0.26
N HIS A 398 27.26 12.36 0.26
CA HIS A 398 26.65 13.62 -0.17
C HIS A 398 27.19 14.14 -1.52
N ALA A 399 27.92 13.33 -2.29
CA ALA A 399 28.51 13.75 -3.56
C ALA A 399 27.47 14.13 -4.63
N GLY A 400 26.30 13.46 -4.62
CA GLY A 400 25.15 13.76 -5.49
C GLY A 400 24.26 14.90 -4.99
N GLY A 401 24.73 15.69 -4.01
CA GLY A 401 23.93 16.70 -3.32
C GLY A 401 22.83 16.09 -2.46
N LEU A 402 21.91 16.94 -1.99
CA LEU A 402 20.86 16.56 -1.06
C LEU A 402 19.85 15.58 -1.69
N ALA A 403 19.42 15.87 -2.93
CA ALA A 403 18.51 15.00 -3.67
C ALA A 403 19.16 13.65 -4.04
N GLY A 404 20.46 13.64 -4.38
CA GLY A 404 21.20 12.40 -4.61
C GLY A 404 21.29 11.54 -3.34
N HIS A 405 21.51 12.17 -2.20
CA HIS A 405 21.53 11.49 -0.90
C HIS A 405 20.17 10.90 -0.53
N GLU A 406 19.07 11.67 -0.67
CA GLU A 406 17.70 11.18 -0.45
C GLU A 406 17.42 9.92 -1.28
N ARG A 407 17.84 9.92 -2.56
CA ARG A 407 17.66 8.77 -3.46
C ARG A 407 18.45 7.55 -3.02
N ALA A 408 19.71 7.74 -2.65
CA ALA A 408 20.56 6.65 -2.15
C ALA A 408 19.95 5.99 -0.91
N VAL A 409 19.51 6.81 0.07
CA VAL A 409 18.90 6.29 1.31
C VAL A 409 17.63 5.49 1.02
N VAL A 410 16.76 5.98 0.14
CA VAL A 410 15.54 5.24 -0.24
C VAL A 410 15.89 3.95 -0.97
N ASN A 411 16.84 3.98 -1.93
CA ASN A 411 17.29 2.77 -2.63
C ASN A 411 17.89 1.74 -1.67
N ASP A 412 18.69 2.15 -0.69
CA ASP A 412 19.27 1.25 0.31
C ASP A 412 18.19 0.55 1.14
N LEU A 413 17.12 1.27 1.53
CA LEU A 413 15.99 0.69 2.24
C LEU A 413 15.21 -0.30 1.36
N LEU A 414 15.01 0.02 0.08
CA LEU A 414 14.35 -0.88 -0.88
C LEU A 414 15.20 -2.13 -1.14
N ASP A 415 16.51 -1.97 -1.34
CA ASP A 415 17.43 -3.07 -1.60
C ASP A 415 17.57 -3.99 -0.38
N ARG A 416 17.58 -3.46 0.84
CA ARG A 416 17.55 -4.27 2.07
C ARG A 416 16.30 -5.14 2.14
N PHE A 417 15.13 -4.60 1.79
CA PHE A 417 13.92 -5.41 1.67
C PHE A 417 14.07 -6.51 0.61
N ILE A 418 14.56 -6.17 -0.58
CA ILE A 418 14.77 -7.13 -1.67
C ILE A 418 15.71 -8.25 -1.27
N ASP A 419 16.83 -7.93 -0.63
CA ASP A 419 17.86 -8.91 -0.27
C ASP A 419 17.35 -9.90 0.77
N THR A 420 16.51 -9.45 1.70
CA THR A 420 15.84 -10.35 2.65
C THR A 420 14.78 -11.24 2.00
N GLU A 421 14.00 -10.74 1.04
CA GLU A 421 12.80 -11.44 0.53
C GLU A 421 13.01 -12.22 -0.78
N LYS A 422 14.02 -11.86 -1.57
CA LYS A 422 14.34 -12.54 -2.84
C LYS A 422 14.55 -14.06 -2.68
N PRO A 423 15.20 -14.57 -1.62
CA PRO A 423 15.35 -16.02 -1.42
C PRO A 423 14.00 -16.74 -1.23
N PHE A 424 13.03 -16.12 -0.57
CA PHE A 424 11.73 -16.70 -0.23
C PHE A 424 10.72 -16.70 -1.40
N CYS A 425 11.09 -16.13 -2.55
CA CYS A 425 10.18 -16.02 -3.70
C CYS A 425 9.98 -17.33 -4.51
N ARG A 426 10.87 -18.33 -4.36
CA ARG A 426 10.96 -19.47 -5.31
C ARG A 426 10.66 -20.85 -4.71
N SER A 427 10.62 -20.99 -3.40
CA SER A 427 10.65 -22.31 -2.74
C SER A 427 10.01 -22.26 -1.36
N ASP A 428 9.72 -23.43 -0.79
CA ASP A 428 9.22 -23.58 0.58
C ASP A 428 10.18 -22.93 1.58
N ASP A 429 9.64 -22.18 2.55
CA ASP A 429 10.42 -21.42 3.53
C ASP A 429 11.48 -22.28 4.23
N GLU A 430 11.14 -23.53 4.59
CA GLU A 430 12.06 -24.45 5.28
C GLU A 430 13.32 -24.74 4.46
N LYS A 431 13.18 -24.99 3.15
CA LYS A 431 14.32 -25.27 2.26
C LYS A 431 15.21 -24.04 2.13
N VAL A 432 14.59 -22.87 1.97
CA VAL A 432 15.31 -21.59 1.87
C VAL A 432 16.12 -21.31 3.13
N ILE A 433 15.55 -21.55 4.31
CA ILE A 433 16.23 -21.35 5.60
C ILE A 433 17.43 -22.29 5.74
N LEU A 434 17.28 -23.56 5.34
CA LEU A 434 18.37 -24.52 5.35
C LEU A 434 19.48 -24.16 4.34
N ASP A 435 19.12 -23.69 3.14
CA ASP A 435 20.07 -23.22 2.13
C ASP A 435 20.87 -22.01 2.63
N ILE A 436 20.20 -21.05 3.30
CA ILE A 436 20.87 -19.88 3.89
C ILE A 436 21.80 -20.32 5.02
N ARG A 437 21.38 -21.27 5.87
CA ARG A 437 22.22 -21.88 6.91
C ARG A 437 23.47 -22.55 6.31
N GLU A 438 23.35 -23.26 5.19
CA GLU A 438 24.50 -23.89 4.54
C GLU A 438 25.51 -22.88 4.01
N ARG A 439 25.05 -21.72 3.53
CA ARG A 439 25.91 -20.61 3.09
C ARG A 439 26.57 -19.88 4.28
N HIS A 440 25.88 -19.80 5.42
CA HIS A 440 26.32 -19.07 6.61
C HIS A 440 26.55 -20.01 7.82
N LYS A 441 27.29 -21.11 7.65
CA LYS A 441 27.53 -22.11 8.71
C LYS A 441 28.18 -21.53 9.97
N ASN A 442 29.03 -20.52 9.82
CA ASN A 442 29.76 -19.88 10.92
C ASN A 442 28.99 -18.75 11.59
N ASP A 443 27.87 -18.30 11.00
CA ASP A 443 27.08 -17.16 11.48
C ASP A 443 25.58 -17.50 11.47
N VAL A 444 25.16 -18.23 12.51
CA VAL A 444 23.76 -18.61 12.70
C VAL A 444 22.89 -17.41 13.09
N ASP A 445 23.49 -16.36 13.67
CA ASP A 445 22.79 -15.15 14.08
C ASP A 445 22.28 -14.37 12.87
N TYR A 446 23.05 -14.31 11.78
CA TYR A 446 22.59 -13.77 10.51
C TYR A 446 21.36 -14.51 9.97
N VAL A 447 21.36 -15.85 10.01
CA VAL A 447 20.23 -16.68 9.56
C VAL A 447 18.97 -16.35 10.35
N ILE A 448 19.09 -16.21 11.68
CA ILE A 448 17.96 -15.87 12.57
C ILE A 448 17.44 -14.48 12.27
N GLY A 449 18.32 -13.50 12.02
CA GLY A 449 17.93 -12.15 11.62
C GLY A 449 17.11 -12.14 10.34
N VAL A 450 17.51 -12.91 9.32
CA VAL A 450 16.75 -13.03 8.06
C VAL A 450 15.39 -13.70 8.27
N VAL A 451 15.32 -14.75 9.11
CA VAL A 451 14.03 -15.41 9.43
C VAL A 451 13.10 -14.48 10.19
N LEU A 452 13.61 -13.77 11.20
CA LEU A 452 12.86 -12.79 11.97
C LEU A 452 12.31 -11.69 11.05
N SER A 453 13.15 -11.17 10.16
CA SER A 453 12.78 -10.19 9.15
C SER A 453 11.64 -10.70 8.24
N HIS A 454 11.75 -11.93 7.73
CA HIS A 454 10.72 -12.54 6.89
C HIS A 454 9.41 -12.83 7.64
N SER A 455 9.48 -13.14 8.95
CA SER A 455 8.28 -13.43 9.76
C SER A 455 7.32 -12.24 9.84
N ASN A 456 7.84 -11.01 9.85
CA ASN A 456 7.08 -9.77 9.98
C ASN A 456 6.89 -9.00 8.66
N ILE A 457 6.79 -9.74 7.55
CA ILE A 457 6.53 -9.27 6.19
C ILE A 457 5.42 -8.22 6.04
N ALA A 458 4.32 -8.32 6.82
CA ALA A 458 3.19 -7.41 6.68
C ALA A 458 3.56 -5.95 6.99
N THR A 459 4.34 -5.74 8.05
CA THR A 459 4.81 -4.41 8.46
C THR A 459 5.84 -3.86 7.47
N LYS A 460 6.74 -4.73 6.96
CA LYS A 460 7.73 -4.38 5.94
C LYS A 460 7.07 -3.97 4.62
N THR A 461 6.07 -4.71 4.16
CA THR A 461 5.30 -4.38 2.97
C THR A 461 4.62 -3.02 3.11
N ALA A 462 4.06 -2.69 4.28
CA ALA A 462 3.48 -1.37 4.53
C ALA A 462 4.51 -0.24 4.47
N LEU A 463 5.72 -0.45 5.00
CA LEU A 463 6.84 0.50 4.89
C LEU A 463 7.24 0.71 3.43
N VAL A 464 7.49 -0.37 2.69
CA VAL A 464 7.94 -0.30 1.30
C VAL A 464 6.88 0.35 0.40
N LEU A 465 5.59 0.03 0.59
CA LEU A 465 4.50 0.70 -0.14
C LEU A 465 4.46 2.21 0.14
N SER A 466 4.70 2.61 1.39
CA SER A 466 4.78 4.03 1.75
C SER A 466 5.98 4.73 1.10
N LEU A 467 7.15 4.07 1.04
CA LEU A 467 8.32 4.58 0.33
C LEU A 467 8.08 4.66 -1.18
N LEU A 468 7.46 3.65 -1.80
CA LEU A 468 7.11 3.68 -3.23
C LEU A 468 6.12 4.79 -3.55
N ASN A 469 5.16 5.08 -2.66
CA ASN A 469 4.27 6.23 -2.80
C ASN A 469 5.03 7.56 -2.71
N HIS A 470 6.00 7.68 -1.80
CA HIS A 470 6.89 8.86 -1.74
C HIS A 470 7.66 9.06 -3.06
N VAL A 471 8.26 7.99 -3.59
CA VAL A 471 8.97 8.01 -4.88
C VAL A 471 8.04 8.46 -6.02
N GLN A 472 6.80 7.99 -6.08
CA GLN A 472 5.87 8.39 -7.13
C GLN A 472 5.51 9.89 -7.11
N HIS A 473 5.29 10.47 -5.92
CA HIS A 473 4.81 11.85 -5.80
C HIS A 473 5.92 12.90 -5.84
N HIS A 474 7.14 12.53 -5.44
CA HIS A 474 8.24 13.48 -5.24
C HIS A 474 9.40 13.35 -6.24
N THR A 475 9.35 12.39 -7.15
CA THR A 475 10.33 12.34 -8.26
C THR A 475 9.90 13.32 -9.35
N PRO A 476 10.70 14.36 -9.68
CA PRO A 476 10.39 15.27 -10.78
C PRO A 476 10.29 14.51 -12.11
N GLN A 477 9.39 14.93 -13.01
CA GLN A 477 9.36 14.43 -14.39
C GLN A 477 10.42 15.18 -15.23
N PRO A 478 11.23 14.50 -16.06
CA PRO A 478 11.21 13.08 -16.40
C PRO A 478 11.70 12.17 -15.26
N PHE A 479 11.07 11.00 -15.13
CA PHE A 479 11.37 10.05 -14.06
C PHE A 479 12.85 9.63 -14.08
N ASP A 480 13.50 9.73 -12.92
CA ASP A 480 14.94 9.47 -12.78
C ASP A 480 15.24 7.96 -12.92
N ASN A 481 16.29 7.64 -13.69
CA ASN A 481 16.75 6.27 -13.91
C ASN A 481 17.35 5.64 -12.64
N SER A 482 17.66 6.41 -11.60
CA SER A 482 18.28 5.92 -10.35
C SER A 482 17.45 4.87 -9.61
N TYR A 483 16.12 4.92 -9.71
CA TYR A 483 15.22 3.96 -9.04
C TYR A 483 14.92 2.72 -9.91
N VAL A 484 15.22 2.77 -11.21
CA VAL A 484 14.77 1.76 -12.18
C VAL A 484 15.34 0.36 -11.88
N SER A 485 16.58 0.28 -11.39
CA SER A 485 17.21 -0.99 -11.01
C SER A 485 16.49 -1.67 -9.84
N SER A 486 16.31 -0.96 -8.73
CA SER A 486 15.64 -1.46 -7.52
C SER A 486 14.16 -1.74 -7.80
N LEU A 487 13.47 -0.89 -8.57
CA LEU A 487 12.09 -1.14 -8.99
C LEU A 487 11.95 -2.39 -9.88
N ARG A 488 12.88 -2.63 -10.81
CA ARG A 488 12.88 -3.87 -11.63
C ARG A 488 13.08 -5.11 -10.77
N ARG A 489 13.96 -5.03 -9.78
CA ARG A 489 14.17 -6.13 -8.81
C ARG A 489 12.92 -6.37 -7.95
N LEU A 490 12.27 -5.31 -7.47
CA LEU A 490 10.99 -5.40 -6.73
C LEU A 490 9.87 -6.00 -7.58
N ALA A 491 9.76 -5.59 -8.84
CA ALA A 491 8.77 -6.09 -9.79
C ALA A 491 8.92 -7.60 -10.08
N GLN A 492 10.12 -8.16 -9.90
CA GLN A 492 10.41 -9.59 -10.08
C GLN A 492 10.05 -10.44 -8.85
N LEU A 493 9.77 -9.83 -7.70
CA LEU A 493 9.36 -10.58 -6.51
C LEU A 493 8.03 -11.32 -6.79
N ARG A 494 7.97 -12.58 -6.37
CA ARG A 494 6.81 -13.47 -6.53
C ARG A 494 6.49 -14.08 -5.18
N GLY A 495 5.22 -14.07 -4.77
CA GLY A 495 4.78 -14.66 -3.49
C GLY A 495 3.71 -13.82 -2.80
N ARG A 496 2.75 -14.48 -2.14
CA ARG A 496 1.50 -13.85 -1.64
C ARG A 496 1.73 -12.62 -0.75
N GLY A 497 2.81 -12.58 0.03
CA GLY A 497 3.07 -11.46 0.96
C GLY A 497 3.75 -10.23 0.33
N HIS A 498 4.29 -10.33 -0.89
CA HIS A 498 4.97 -9.22 -1.58
C HIS A 498 4.28 -8.76 -2.88
N ILE A 499 3.14 -9.37 -3.24
CA ILE A 499 2.43 -9.07 -4.50
C ILE A 499 2.12 -7.58 -4.63
N ASP A 500 1.62 -6.96 -3.56
CA ASP A 500 1.23 -5.55 -3.59
C ASP A 500 2.43 -4.64 -3.86
N VAL A 501 3.59 -4.96 -3.27
CA VAL A 501 4.86 -4.25 -3.53
C VAL A 501 5.32 -4.44 -4.97
N ALA A 502 5.31 -5.69 -5.46
CA ALA A 502 5.76 -6.00 -6.81
C ALA A 502 4.88 -5.34 -7.87
N LEU A 503 3.56 -5.32 -7.68
CA LEU A 503 2.61 -4.63 -8.55
C LEU A 503 2.85 -3.13 -8.51
N ARG A 504 2.98 -2.53 -7.33
CA ARG A 504 3.24 -1.10 -7.20
C ARG A 504 4.56 -0.69 -7.85
N ALA A 505 5.60 -1.49 -7.72
CA ALA A 505 6.87 -1.25 -8.40
C ALA A 505 6.73 -1.35 -9.93
N ARG A 506 5.95 -2.31 -10.46
CA ARG A 506 5.63 -2.40 -11.90
C ARG A 506 4.85 -1.20 -12.38
N GLU A 507 3.85 -0.75 -11.63
CA GLU A 507 3.08 0.45 -11.95
C GLU A 507 4.01 1.65 -12.08
N ILE A 508 4.87 1.91 -11.10
CA ILE A 508 5.81 3.04 -11.13
C ILE A 508 6.76 2.92 -12.33
N LEU A 509 7.28 1.72 -12.63
CA LEU A 509 8.09 1.49 -13.82
C LEU A 509 7.35 1.78 -15.12
N ILE A 510 6.08 1.39 -15.22
CA ILE A 510 5.28 1.63 -16.42
C ILE A 510 5.01 3.13 -16.56
N HIS A 511 4.61 3.81 -15.47
CA HIS A 511 4.37 5.26 -15.47
C HIS A 511 5.64 6.06 -15.78
N SER A 512 6.81 5.62 -15.28
CA SER A 512 8.10 6.24 -15.61
C SER A 512 8.44 6.20 -17.10
N GLN A 513 7.90 5.22 -17.81
CA GLN A 513 8.12 5.01 -19.24
C GLN A 513 7.03 5.63 -20.10
N LEU A 514 5.88 6.02 -19.52
CA LEU A 514 4.89 6.81 -20.22
C LEU A 514 5.39 8.26 -20.33
N PRO A 515 5.27 8.91 -21.51
CA PRO A 515 5.65 10.30 -21.65
C PRO A 515 4.77 11.19 -20.75
N ALA A 516 5.42 12.16 -20.10
CA ALA A 516 4.80 13.15 -19.23
C ALA A 516 3.65 13.88 -19.93
N TYR A 517 2.72 14.47 -19.15
CA TYR A 517 1.65 15.30 -19.72
C TYR A 517 2.24 16.45 -20.56
N ASP A 518 3.25 17.13 -20.02
CA ASP A 518 3.91 18.26 -20.68
C ASP A 518 4.69 17.83 -21.93
N GLU A 519 5.40 16.69 -21.87
CA GLU A 519 6.06 16.11 -23.06
C GLU A 519 5.05 15.79 -24.17
N ARG A 520 3.89 15.22 -23.81
CA ARG A 520 2.83 14.92 -24.78
C ARG A 520 2.18 16.18 -25.32
N MET A 521 2.05 17.23 -24.52
CA MET A 521 1.58 18.54 -24.94
C MET A 521 2.52 19.14 -25.97
N GLU A 522 3.82 19.19 -25.68
CA GLU A 522 4.84 19.71 -26.58
C GLU A 522 4.92 18.90 -27.89
N GLN A 523 4.82 17.56 -27.82
CA GLN A 523 4.77 16.70 -29.01
C GLN A 523 3.53 16.96 -29.86
N THR A 524 2.36 17.09 -29.24
CA THR A 524 1.10 17.35 -29.95
C THR A 524 1.14 18.73 -30.62
N GLU A 525 1.65 19.74 -29.91
CA GLU A 525 1.85 21.08 -30.44
C GLU A 525 2.76 21.07 -31.66
N LYS A 526 3.93 20.43 -31.57
CA LYS A 526 4.87 20.29 -32.69
C LYS A 526 4.21 19.65 -33.92
N ILE A 527 3.40 18.60 -33.74
CA ILE A 527 2.69 17.94 -34.84
C ILE A 527 1.65 18.89 -35.48
N LEU A 528 0.87 19.60 -34.67
CA LEU A 528 -0.16 20.53 -35.16
C LEU A 528 0.47 21.73 -35.88
N VAL A 529 1.53 22.31 -35.32
CA VAL A 529 2.27 23.41 -35.94
C VAL A 529 2.86 22.95 -37.28
N ASN A 530 3.60 21.83 -37.32
CA ASN A 530 4.17 21.29 -38.55
C ASN A 530 3.11 20.95 -39.62
N ALA A 531 1.90 20.55 -39.21
CA ALA A 531 0.81 20.30 -40.16
C ALA A 531 0.33 21.58 -40.85
N THR A 532 0.43 22.72 -40.17
CA THR A 532 -0.11 24.02 -40.59
C THR A 532 0.94 24.98 -41.15
N THR A 533 2.22 24.69 -40.99
CA THR A 533 3.32 25.54 -41.46
C THR A 533 4.13 24.89 -42.56
N VAL A 534 4.60 25.68 -43.53
CA VAL A 534 5.58 25.29 -44.53
C VAL A 534 6.77 26.23 -44.44
N ASN A 535 7.97 25.68 -44.28
CA ASN A 535 9.19 26.46 -44.32
C ASN A 535 9.60 26.67 -45.77
N VAL A 536 9.56 27.93 -46.24
CA VAL A 536 10.01 28.29 -47.59
C VAL A 536 11.45 28.76 -47.50
N TYR A 537 12.35 28.15 -48.29
CA TYR A 537 13.78 28.47 -48.27
C TYR A 537 14.00 29.95 -48.63
N GLY A 538 14.58 30.71 -47.70
CA GLY A 538 14.84 32.14 -47.86
C GLY A 538 13.64 33.08 -47.63
N GLY A 539 12.45 32.58 -47.27
CA GLY A 539 11.21 33.36 -47.22
C GLY A 539 10.38 33.31 -45.92
N GLY A 540 10.84 32.59 -44.88
CA GLY A 540 10.12 32.48 -43.60
C GLY A 540 9.13 31.32 -43.55
N VAL A 541 8.08 31.46 -42.71
CA VAL A 541 7.08 30.42 -42.44
C VAL A 541 5.75 30.84 -43.07
N GLU A 542 5.24 30.05 -44.02
CA GLU A 542 3.90 30.23 -44.59
C GLU A 542 2.88 29.33 -43.89
N PHE A 543 1.67 29.85 -43.65
CA PHE A 543 0.57 29.10 -43.06
C PHE A 543 -0.32 28.48 -44.14
N ARG A 544 -0.67 27.21 -43.95
CA ARG A 544 -1.56 26.44 -44.83
C ARG A 544 -2.67 25.77 -44.03
N LEU A 545 -3.69 25.30 -44.75
CA LEU A 545 -4.66 24.36 -44.17
C LEU A 545 -3.95 23.09 -43.68
N PRO A 546 -4.46 22.42 -42.63
CA PRO A 546 -3.80 21.27 -42.03
C PRO A 546 -3.55 20.15 -43.04
N ALA A 547 -2.28 19.74 -43.17
CA ALA A 547 -1.93 18.60 -44.01
C ALA A 547 -2.33 17.28 -43.34
N LEU A 548 -3.19 16.51 -44.01
CA LEU A 548 -3.74 15.25 -43.48
C LEU A 548 -2.64 14.24 -43.11
N ASP A 549 -1.55 14.18 -43.87
CA ASP A 549 -0.46 13.23 -43.63
C ASP A 549 0.27 13.52 -42.31
N SER A 550 0.43 14.79 -41.94
CA SER A 550 1.08 15.19 -40.67
C SER A 550 0.21 14.90 -39.45
N ILE A 551 -1.11 15.07 -39.56
CA ILE A 551 -2.06 14.80 -38.46
C ILE A 551 -2.54 13.34 -38.41
N ARG A 552 -2.20 12.53 -39.43
CA ARG A 552 -2.61 11.12 -39.53
C ARG A 552 -2.20 10.30 -38.31
N ASP A 553 -1.03 10.59 -37.75
CA ASP A 553 -0.54 9.93 -36.55
C ASP A 553 -1.45 10.24 -35.36
N LEU A 554 -1.83 11.50 -35.13
CA LEU A 554 -2.77 11.86 -34.07
C LEU A 554 -4.19 11.28 -34.28
N ILE A 555 -4.59 11.01 -35.52
CA ILE A 555 -5.90 10.41 -35.83
C ILE A 555 -5.90 8.90 -35.59
N ARG A 556 -4.84 8.20 -36.02
CA ARG A 556 -4.74 6.73 -35.98
C ARG A 556 -4.15 6.18 -34.70
N THR A 557 -3.42 7.00 -33.94
CA THR A 557 -2.82 6.58 -32.66
C THR A 557 -3.87 5.99 -31.73
N HIS A 558 -3.54 4.84 -31.15
CA HIS A 558 -4.38 4.19 -30.14
C HIS A 558 -4.22 4.83 -28.74
N HIS A 559 -3.38 5.86 -28.62
CA HIS A 559 -3.04 6.50 -27.36
C HIS A 559 -4.02 7.57 -26.91
N LEU A 560 -4.02 7.93 -25.63
CA LEU A 560 -4.86 9.03 -25.13
C LEU A 560 -4.40 10.36 -25.76
N VAL A 561 -5.31 10.99 -26.51
CA VAL A 561 -5.08 12.29 -27.17
C VAL A 561 -6.10 13.34 -26.72
N PHE A 562 -7.31 12.93 -26.34
CA PHE A 562 -8.36 13.87 -25.92
C PHE A 562 -8.12 14.55 -24.58
N ASP A 563 -7.10 14.15 -23.81
CA ASP A 563 -6.68 14.83 -22.59
C ASP A 563 -5.80 16.06 -22.85
N VAL A 564 -5.06 16.05 -23.96
CA VAL A 564 -4.14 17.13 -24.35
C VAL A 564 -4.71 17.97 -25.49
N LEU A 565 -5.34 17.33 -26.49
CA LEU A 565 -5.83 17.97 -27.71
C LEU A 565 -6.74 19.19 -27.46
N PRO A 566 -7.70 19.16 -26.51
CA PRO A 566 -8.58 20.30 -26.30
C PRO A 566 -7.88 21.58 -25.87
N ASN A 567 -6.69 21.51 -25.25
CA ASN A 567 -5.91 22.72 -24.91
C ASN A 567 -5.59 23.57 -26.15
N PHE A 568 -5.51 22.93 -27.33
CA PHE A 568 -5.26 23.58 -28.60
C PHE A 568 -6.53 24.05 -29.32
N PHE A 569 -7.71 24.05 -28.68
CA PHE A 569 -8.92 24.66 -29.23
C PHE A 569 -8.99 26.17 -29.00
N SER A 570 -8.24 26.69 -28.02
CA SER A 570 -8.01 28.12 -27.84
C SER A 570 -6.50 28.41 -27.71
N PRO A 571 -5.70 28.12 -28.77
CA PRO A 571 -4.28 28.40 -28.80
C PRO A 571 -4.01 29.83 -29.30
N PRO A 572 -2.77 30.35 -29.16
CA PRO A 572 -2.38 31.63 -29.75
C PRO A 572 -2.39 31.63 -31.29
N SER A 573 -2.33 30.47 -31.96
CA SER A 573 -2.34 30.33 -33.43
C SER A 573 -3.66 29.80 -33.97
N GLU A 574 -4.34 30.59 -34.81
CA GLU A 574 -5.63 30.24 -35.43
C GLU A 574 -5.58 28.95 -36.26
N TYR A 575 -4.49 28.71 -36.98
CA TYR A 575 -4.33 27.51 -37.80
C TYR A 575 -4.16 26.24 -36.95
N ALA A 576 -3.47 26.34 -35.80
CA ALA A 576 -3.34 25.22 -34.87
C ALA A 576 -4.69 24.80 -34.27
N CYS A 577 -5.59 25.77 -34.02
CA CYS A 577 -6.96 25.49 -33.60
C CYS A 577 -7.73 24.68 -34.65
N LEU A 578 -7.63 25.06 -35.92
CA LEU A 578 -8.27 24.32 -37.03
C LEU A 578 -7.75 22.90 -37.14
N ALA A 579 -6.42 22.72 -37.06
CA ALA A 579 -5.81 21.40 -37.06
C ALA A 579 -6.30 20.55 -35.88
N ALA A 580 -6.41 21.13 -34.68
CA ALA A 580 -6.91 20.44 -33.50
C ALA A 580 -8.39 20.03 -33.67
N LEU A 581 -9.25 20.92 -34.18
CA LEU A 581 -10.66 20.63 -34.46
C LEU A 581 -10.79 19.53 -35.52
N GLU A 582 -9.99 19.56 -36.59
CA GLU A 582 -9.99 18.51 -37.61
C GLU A 582 -9.55 17.15 -37.04
N VAL A 583 -8.49 17.12 -36.23
CA VAL A 583 -8.03 15.90 -35.53
C VAL A 583 -9.15 15.36 -34.65
N TYR A 584 -9.82 16.21 -33.87
CA TYR A 584 -10.92 15.80 -33.01
C TYR A 584 -12.04 15.13 -33.80
N VAL A 585 -12.53 15.78 -34.87
CA VAL A 585 -13.64 15.27 -35.68
C VAL A 585 -13.26 13.94 -36.33
N ARG A 586 -12.10 13.86 -37.00
CA ARG A 586 -11.69 12.62 -37.69
C ARG A 586 -11.46 11.46 -36.72
N ARG A 587 -10.99 11.75 -35.50
CA ARG A 587 -10.74 10.76 -34.47
C ARG A 587 -12.02 10.29 -33.78
N ALA A 588 -12.89 11.21 -33.35
CA ALA A 588 -14.17 10.91 -32.72
C ALA A 588 -15.09 10.12 -33.68
N TYR A 589 -15.12 10.53 -34.95
CA TYR A 589 -15.94 9.91 -35.99
C TYR A 589 -15.21 8.80 -36.74
N ASN A 590 -14.19 8.15 -36.16
CA ASN A 590 -13.49 7.05 -36.84
C ASN A 590 -14.41 5.85 -37.17
N ALA A 591 -15.49 5.63 -36.42
CA ALA A 591 -16.51 4.64 -36.77
C ALA A 591 -17.36 5.02 -38.00
N TYR A 592 -17.31 6.28 -38.41
CA TYR A 592 -18.04 6.87 -39.53
C TYR A 592 -17.11 7.21 -40.70
N HIS A 593 -17.64 7.19 -41.91
CA HIS A 593 -16.95 7.66 -43.09
C HIS A 593 -17.19 9.16 -43.21
N VAL A 594 -16.19 9.97 -42.88
CA VAL A 594 -16.20 11.42 -43.11
C VAL A 594 -15.96 11.67 -44.61
N ILE A 595 -16.98 12.14 -45.31
CA ILE A 595 -16.98 12.35 -46.77
C ILE A 595 -16.21 13.63 -47.12
N SER A 596 -16.51 14.72 -46.42
CA SER A 596 -15.82 16.00 -46.60
C SER A 596 -15.79 16.77 -45.29
N LEU A 597 -14.78 17.60 -45.13
CA LEU A 597 -14.58 18.49 -43.98
C LEU A 597 -14.16 19.85 -44.53
N ARG A 598 -14.85 20.92 -44.11
CA ARG A 598 -14.63 22.30 -44.55
C ARG A 598 -14.26 23.17 -43.34
N HIS A 599 -13.27 24.04 -43.55
CA HIS A 599 -12.81 25.02 -42.56
C HIS A 599 -13.45 26.38 -42.88
N ARG A 600 -14.18 26.98 -41.93
CA ARG A 600 -14.84 28.28 -42.13
C ARG A 600 -14.03 29.39 -41.44
N LEU A 601 -13.18 30.05 -42.23
CA LEU A 601 -12.25 31.09 -41.78
C LEU A 601 -12.84 32.52 -41.74
N ALA A 602 -14.02 32.73 -42.31
CA ALA A 602 -14.53 34.08 -42.61
C ALA A 602 -14.88 34.95 -41.37
N GLU A 603 -15.26 34.32 -40.26
CA GLU A 603 -15.67 35.01 -39.03
C GLU A 603 -15.02 34.34 -37.81
N LYS A 604 -15.04 34.96 -36.62
CA LYS A 604 -14.68 34.34 -35.33
C LYS A 604 -15.94 34.06 -34.47
N PRO A 605 -15.96 33.03 -33.61
CA PRO A 605 -14.98 31.94 -33.42
C PRO A 605 -14.93 30.93 -34.57
N LEU A 606 -13.77 30.32 -34.82
CA LEU A 606 -13.57 29.40 -35.96
C LEU A 606 -14.47 28.16 -35.86
N VAL A 607 -14.99 27.73 -37.01
CA VAL A 607 -15.92 26.59 -37.12
C VAL A 607 -15.44 25.60 -38.18
N VAL A 608 -15.59 24.31 -37.88
CA VAL A 608 -15.39 23.21 -38.81
C VAL A 608 -16.73 22.52 -39.06
N ASP A 609 -17.08 22.32 -40.33
CA ASP A 609 -18.26 21.58 -40.73
C ASP A 609 -17.88 20.34 -41.54
N TRP A 610 -18.58 19.21 -41.32
CA TRP A 610 -18.26 17.96 -42.00
C TRP A 610 -19.50 17.17 -42.38
N LEU A 611 -19.34 16.36 -43.43
CA LEU A 611 -20.32 15.40 -43.92
C LEU A 611 -19.89 14.00 -43.52
N PHE A 612 -20.80 13.21 -42.95
CA PHE A 612 -20.47 11.85 -42.55
C PHE A 612 -21.63 10.88 -42.77
N VAL A 613 -21.24 9.62 -43.06
CA VAL A 613 -22.14 8.48 -43.22
C VAL A 613 -21.56 7.31 -42.42
N LEU A 614 -22.41 6.40 -41.96
CA LEU A 614 -21.97 5.22 -41.22
C LEU A 614 -21.27 4.20 -42.15
N LYS A 615 -20.10 3.67 -41.75
CA LYS A 615 -19.25 2.78 -42.60
C LYS A 615 -19.87 1.42 -43.04
N ASN A 616 -21.12 1.05 -42.68
CA ASN A 616 -21.84 -0.28 -42.77
C ASN A 616 -21.59 -1.25 -41.59
N ARG A 617 -22.46 -2.17 -41.11
CA ARG A 617 -23.92 -2.51 -41.19
C ARG A 617 -24.26 -3.31 -39.90
N ALA A 618 -25.39 -3.03 -39.24
CA ALA A 618 -26.10 -4.01 -38.41
C ALA A 618 -27.57 -4.01 -38.85
N VAL A 619 -28.06 -5.16 -39.31
CA VAL A 619 -29.49 -5.37 -39.60
C VAL A 619 -30.11 -5.93 -38.34
N ALA A 620 -31.04 -5.19 -37.74
CA ALA A 620 -31.83 -5.68 -36.62
C ALA A 620 -33.06 -6.40 -37.20
N PRO A 621 -33.30 -7.70 -36.92
CA PRO A 621 -34.55 -8.34 -37.29
C PRO A 621 -35.66 -7.78 -36.39
N ASN A 622 -36.70 -7.18 -36.97
CA ASN A 622 -37.89 -6.78 -36.22
C ASN A 622 -39.15 -6.96 -37.09
N GLY A 623 -40.01 -7.92 -36.74
CA GLY A 623 -41.36 -8.06 -37.28
C GLY A 623 -41.50 -8.00 -38.82
N GLY A 624 -40.69 -8.75 -39.57
CA GLY A 624 -40.86 -8.91 -41.02
C GLY A 624 -40.33 -7.78 -41.93
N GLN A 625 -39.86 -6.64 -41.39
CA GLN A 625 -39.22 -5.57 -42.16
C GLN A 625 -37.72 -5.44 -41.84
N THR A 626 -36.89 -5.24 -42.87
CA THR A 626 -35.44 -5.01 -42.71
C THR A 626 -35.17 -3.54 -42.36
N LYS A 627 -35.00 -3.24 -41.06
CA LYS A 627 -34.56 -1.92 -40.59
C LYS A 627 -33.07 -1.91 -40.26
N ARG A 628 -32.40 -0.78 -40.49
CA ARG A 628 -30.95 -0.59 -40.24
C ARG A 628 -30.72 0.36 -39.08
N VAL A 629 -29.74 0.06 -38.22
CA VAL A 629 -29.27 1.01 -37.21
C VAL A 629 -28.60 2.17 -37.93
N ALA A 630 -29.16 3.37 -37.81
CA ALA A 630 -28.66 4.53 -38.53
C ALA A 630 -27.75 5.40 -37.67
N SER A 631 -27.82 5.34 -36.34
CA SER A 631 -26.82 5.99 -35.49
C SER A 631 -26.21 4.98 -34.53
N ILE A 632 -24.89 5.04 -34.41
CA ILE A 632 -24.12 4.28 -33.41
C ILE A 632 -24.28 4.89 -32.01
N SER A 633 -24.60 6.19 -31.91
CA SER A 633 -24.82 6.88 -30.63
C SER A 633 -26.21 6.65 -30.03
N ASP A 634 -27.21 6.42 -30.88
CA ASP A 634 -28.60 6.20 -30.47
C ASP A 634 -29.02 4.82 -30.96
N LEU A 635 -28.79 3.84 -30.10
CA LEU A 635 -28.93 2.41 -30.40
C LEU A 635 -30.38 2.00 -30.76
N GLY A 636 -31.36 2.91 -30.58
CA GLY A 636 -32.77 2.73 -30.94
C GLY A 636 -33.21 3.32 -32.28
N TYR A 637 -32.36 4.07 -33.01
CA TYR A 637 -32.78 4.72 -34.25
C TYR A 637 -32.61 3.80 -35.47
N LEU A 638 -33.74 3.23 -35.88
CA LEU A 638 -33.86 2.29 -36.97
C LEU A 638 -34.43 2.98 -38.21
N VAL A 639 -33.64 3.07 -39.27
CA VAL A 639 -34.01 3.70 -40.55
C VAL A 639 -34.30 2.61 -41.60
N PRO A 640 -35.21 2.86 -42.55
CA PRO A 640 -35.46 1.95 -43.67
C PRO A 640 -34.17 1.60 -44.43
N ALA A 641 -34.02 0.36 -44.89
CA ALA A 641 -32.80 -0.12 -45.56
C ALA A 641 -32.42 0.64 -46.86
N LYS A 642 -33.27 1.53 -47.37
CA LYS A 642 -33.08 2.28 -48.61
C LYS A 642 -32.55 3.71 -48.45
N SER A 643 -32.62 4.33 -47.27
CA SER A 643 -32.12 5.70 -47.06
C SER A 643 -30.70 5.70 -46.50
N ASN A 644 -29.78 6.33 -47.24
CA ASN A 644 -28.39 6.55 -46.83
C ASN A 644 -28.12 8.06 -46.83
N VAL A 645 -28.91 8.80 -46.05
CA VAL A 645 -28.87 10.26 -46.05
C VAL A 645 -27.57 10.73 -45.38
N PRO A 646 -26.73 11.51 -46.07
CA PRO A 646 -25.53 12.09 -45.48
C PRO A 646 -25.90 13.05 -44.35
N ARG A 647 -25.17 12.96 -43.25
CA ARG A 647 -25.40 13.79 -42.05
C ARG A 647 -24.41 14.92 -41.98
N HIS A 648 -24.85 16.05 -41.47
CA HIS A 648 -24.01 17.23 -41.29
C HIS A 648 -23.62 17.36 -39.81
N GLY A 649 -22.33 17.57 -39.57
CA GLY A 649 -21.80 17.95 -38.26
C GLY A 649 -21.19 19.34 -38.32
N ALA A 650 -21.29 20.09 -37.23
CA ALA A 650 -20.58 21.36 -37.05
C ALA A 650 -19.97 21.44 -35.65
N MET A 651 -18.75 21.97 -35.56
CA MET A 651 -18.01 22.12 -34.32
C MET A 651 -17.31 23.46 -34.25
N GLY A 652 -17.31 24.07 -33.06
CA GLY A 652 -16.53 25.26 -32.75
C GLY A 652 -16.03 25.25 -31.32
N ALA A 653 -15.17 26.20 -30.98
CA ALA A 653 -14.58 26.35 -29.66
C ALA A 653 -14.76 27.78 -29.11
N CYS A 654 -14.96 27.87 -27.81
CA CYS A 654 -15.13 29.10 -27.04
C CYS A 654 -14.17 29.14 -25.85
N ALA A 655 -13.71 30.33 -25.50
CA ALA A 655 -12.88 30.55 -24.32
C ALA A 655 -13.71 30.85 -23.06
N SER A 656 -14.94 31.32 -23.24
CA SER A 656 -15.87 31.71 -22.17
C SER A 656 -17.29 31.19 -22.42
N LEU A 657 -18.07 31.06 -21.35
CA LEU A 657 -19.48 30.62 -21.43
C LEU A 657 -20.36 31.66 -22.15
N GLU A 658 -20.00 32.94 -22.06
CA GLU A 658 -20.74 34.06 -22.68
C GLU A 658 -20.67 34.04 -24.21
N GLU A 659 -19.61 33.46 -24.78
CA GLU A 659 -19.43 33.30 -26.23
C GLU A 659 -20.28 32.15 -26.82
N VAL A 660 -20.75 31.22 -25.98
CA VAL A 660 -21.46 30.01 -26.42
C VAL A 660 -22.74 30.32 -27.22
N PRO A 661 -23.63 31.23 -26.77
CA PRO A 661 -24.81 31.63 -27.56
C PRO A 661 -24.46 32.19 -28.95
N ALA A 662 -23.40 33.00 -29.06
CA ALA A 662 -22.96 33.59 -30.32
C ALA A 662 -22.39 32.52 -31.27
N LEU A 663 -21.58 31.59 -30.75
CA LEU A 663 -21.10 30.43 -31.50
C LEU A 663 -22.25 29.54 -31.96
N LEU A 664 -23.24 29.28 -31.09
CA LEU A 664 -24.38 28.42 -31.43
C LEU A 664 -25.20 28.99 -32.58
N LEU A 665 -25.50 30.30 -32.56
CA LEU A 665 -26.17 30.99 -33.68
C LEU A 665 -25.39 30.83 -34.98
N ARG A 666 -24.06 30.93 -34.93
CA ARG A 666 -23.22 30.74 -36.10
C ARG A 666 -23.22 29.31 -36.61
N LEU A 667 -23.15 28.31 -35.72
CA LEU A 667 -23.23 26.90 -36.10
C LEU A 667 -24.58 26.60 -36.77
N LEU A 668 -25.68 27.20 -36.29
CA LEU A 668 -27.00 27.10 -36.89
C LEU A 668 -27.07 27.73 -38.29
N ARG A 669 -26.41 28.88 -38.51
CA ARG A 669 -26.31 29.49 -39.86
C ARG A 669 -25.68 28.55 -40.88
N VAL A 670 -24.66 27.77 -40.49
CA VAL A 670 -24.02 26.79 -41.40
C VAL A 670 -25.01 25.74 -41.89
N PHE A 671 -25.98 25.33 -41.07
CA PHE A 671 -27.04 24.41 -41.49
C PHE A 671 -28.09 25.11 -42.35
N LYS A 672 -28.51 26.33 -42.01
CA LYS A 672 -29.48 27.13 -42.79
C LYS A 672 -28.97 27.50 -44.19
N GLU A 673 -27.68 27.80 -44.34
CA GLU A 673 -27.04 28.04 -45.64
C GLU A 673 -27.16 26.84 -46.57
N ARG A 674 -27.00 25.62 -46.03
CA ARG A 674 -27.07 24.39 -46.82
C ARG A 674 -28.48 23.89 -47.09
N GLN A 675 -29.43 24.14 -46.18
CA GLN A 675 -30.85 23.82 -46.42
C GLN A 675 -31.41 24.57 -47.64
N ARG A 676 -30.84 25.72 -48.03
CA ARG A 676 -31.21 26.43 -49.27
C ARG A 676 -30.78 25.71 -50.54
N ASP A 677 -29.82 24.78 -50.46
CA ASP A 677 -29.26 24.07 -51.63
C ASP A 677 -29.96 22.72 -51.89
N GLU A 678 -30.82 22.21 -50.99
CA GLU A 678 -31.41 20.86 -51.09
C GLU A 678 -32.92 20.85 -50.67
N GLU A 679 -33.84 20.57 -51.61
CA GLU A 679 -35.32 20.71 -51.46
C GLU A 679 -36.08 19.51 -50.82
N GLU A 680 -35.41 18.54 -50.17
CA GLU A 680 -36.10 17.35 -49.61
C GLU A 680 -36.36 17.43 -48.09
N GLU A 681 -37.53 16.93 -47.65
CA GLU A 681 -37.88 16.71 -46.24
C GLU A 681 -36.87 15.75 -45.58
N LYS A 682 -35.92 16.30 -44.81
CA LYS A 682 -34.91 15.51 -44.08
C LYS A 682 -35.33 15.23 -42.64
N GLU A 683 -35.19 13.97 -42.23
CA GLU A 683 -35.22 13.57 -40.82
C GLU A 683 -34.10 14.27 -40.02
N SER A 684 -34.35 14.58 -38.74
CA SER A 684 -33.36 15.18 -37.83
C SER A 684 -32.08 14.36 -37.70
N ALA A 685 -31.03 14.81 -38.38
CA ALA A 685 -29.78 14.06 -38.55
C ALA A 685 -28.52 14.87 -38.24
N ASN A 686 -28.64 16.17 -37.99
CA ASN A 686 -27.49 17.06 -37.81
C ASN A 686 -26.91 16.97 -36.40
N VAL A 687 -25.62 17.25 -36.25
CA VAL A 687 -24.90 17.16 -34.95
C VAL A 687 -24.11 18.44 -34.68
N ILE A 688 -24.19 18.94 -33.45
CA ILE A 688 -23.41 20.08 -32.98
C ILE A 688 -22.49 19.65 -31.85
N ASN A 689 -21.21 20.04 -31.91
CA ASN A 689 -20.26 19.90 -30.80
C ASN A 689 -19.67 21.28 -30.46
N ILE A 690 -19.70 21.68 -29.19
CA ILE A 690 -19.17 22.96 -28.72
C ILE A 690 -18.11 22.69 -27.66
N ALA A 691 -16.88 23.15 -27.90
CA ALA A 691 -15.80 23.05 -26.92
C ALA A 691 -15.68 24.33 -26.08
N LEU A 692 -15.56 24.17 -24.77
CA LEU A 692 -15.41 25.25 -23.80
C LEU A 692 -14.16 25.02 -22.95
N LYS A 693 -13.25 25.99 -22.96
CA LYS A 693 -12.12 26.04 -22.03
C LYS A 693 -12.58 26.58 -20.68
N VAL A 694 -12.32 25.86 -19.60
CA VAL A 694 -12.67 26.31 -18.25
C VAL A 694 -11.39 26.55 -17.44
N PRO A 695 -11.26 27.68 -16.71
CA PRO A 695 -10.12 27.93 -15.83
C PRO A 695 -10.01 26.86 -14.74
N GLU A 696 -8.78 26.53 -14.33
CA GLU A 696 -8.51 25.55 -13.26
C GLU A 696 -9.15 25.94 -11.91
N SER A 697 -9.33 27.24 -11.66
CA SER A 697 -9.88 27.79 -10.42
C SER A 697 -11.40 27.69 -10.27
N SER A 698 -12.13 27.26 -11.30
CA SER A 698 -13.60 27.19 -11.25
C SER A 698 -14.07 25.95 -10.46
N PRO A 699 -14.71 26.11 -9.28
CA PRO A 699 -15.19 25.00 -8.45
C PRO A 699 -16.52 24.40 -8.96
N ALA A 700 -16.95 24.76 -10.17
CA ALA A 700 -18.24 24.37 -10.71
C ALA A 700 -18.34 22.84 -10.90
N ASP A 701 -19.28 22.23 -10.17
CA ASP A 701 -19.64 20.81 -10.23
C ASP A 701 -20.41 20.48 -11.51
N ASP A 702 -20.40 19.21 -11.92
CA ASP A 702 -21.13 18.72 -13.10
C ASP A 702 -22.62 19.15 -13.11
N ALA A 703 -23.27 19.21 -11.95
CA ALA A 703 -24.67 19.64 -11.84
C ALA A 703 -24.88 21.11 -12.24
N THR A 704 -23.92 21.98 -11.90
CA THR A 704 -23.98 23.41 -12.25
C THR A 704 -23.84 23.62 -13.75
N TRP A 705 -22.93 22.89 -14.40
CA TRP A 705 -22.74 22.92 -15.85
C TRP A 705 -23.97 22.43 -16.61
N VAL A 706 -24.61 21.37 -16.12
CA VAL A 706 -25.85 20.85 -16.73
C VAL A 706 -26.96 21.89 -16.68
N SER A 707 -27.11 22.62 -15.57
CA SER A 707 -28.10 23.69 -15.45
C SER A 707 -27.82 24.83 -16.44
N GLN A 708 -26.57 25.30 -16.48
CA GLN A 708 -26.17 26.41 -17.37
C GLN A 708 -26.31 26.05 -18.86
N PHE A 709 -25.87 24.85 -19.27
CA PHE A 709 -26.07 24.40 -20.64
C PHE A 709 -27.54 24.13 -20.96
N GLY A 710 -28.31 23.61 -19.99
CA GLY A 710 -29.75 23.43 -20.11
C GLY A 710 -30.47 24.74 -20.42
N GLU A 711 -30.19 25.80 -19.68
CA GLU A 711 -30.76 27.15 -19.92
C GLU A 711 -30.43 27.68 -21.32
N ILE A 712 -29.20 27.48 -21.79
CA ILE A 712 -28.78 27.89 -23.15
C ILE A 712 -29.53 27.07 -24.20
N VAL A 713 -29.59 25.75 -24.05
CA VAL A 713 -30.26 24.85 -25.01
C VAL A 713 -31.77 25.12 -25.07
N ASP A 714 -32.41 25.37 -23.92
CA ASP A 714 -33.82 25.72 -23.84
C ASP A 714 -34.13 27.04 -24.56
N ARG A 715 -33.24 28.04 -24.44
CA ARG A 715 -33.36 29.33 -25.16
C ARG A 715 -33.30 29.17 -26.69
N PHE A 716 -32.49 28.25 -27.20
CA PHE A 716 -32.29 28.02 -28.65
C PHE A 716 -33.03 26.78 -29.17
N ARG A 717 -33.97 26.24 -28.41
CA ARG A 717 -34.66 24.97 -28.72
C ARG A 717 -35.39 24.98 -30.06
N GLU A 718 -36.11 26.07 -30.36
CA GLU A 718 -36.84 26.23 -31.62
C GLU A 718 -35.89 26.32 -32.82
N ASP A 719 -34.79 27.07 -32.66
CA ASP A 719 -33.76 27.19 -33.69
C ASP A 719 -33.06 25.85 -33.98
N LEU A 720 -32.71 25.09 -32.94
CA LEU A 720 -32.12 23.75 -33.05
C LEU A 720 -33.04 22.79 -33.81
N SER A 721 -34.35 22.82 -33.49
CA SER A 721 -35.35 22.01 -34.17
C SER A 721 -35.54 22.43 -35.64
N SER A 722 -35.55 23.74 -35.94
CA SER A 722 -35.63 24.24 -37.33
C SER A 722 -34.44 23.80 -38.20
N CYS A 723 -33.28 23.61 -37.60
CA CYS A 723 -32.06 23.15 -38.27
C CYS A 723 -31.88 21.62 -38.24
N HIS A 724 -32.90 20.85 -37.82
CA HIS A 724 -32.88 19.39 -37.78
C HIS A 724 -31.70 18.83 -36.96
N VAL A 725 -31.33 19.53 -35.87
CA VAL A 725 -30.21 19.15 -35.00
C VAL A 725 -30.64 18.03 -34.06
N ARG A 726 -30.11 16.85 -34.27
CA ARG A 726 -30.43 15.67 -33.46
C ARG A 726 -29.85 15.73 -32.04
N ARG A 727 -28.64 16.26 -31.93
CA ARG A 727 -27.93 16.40 -30.65
C ARG A 727 -26.98 17.58 -30.63
N ALA A 728 -26.86 18.18 -29.45
CA ALA A 728 -25.85 19.18 -29.12
C ALA A 728 -24.97 18.64 -27.99
N THR A 729 -23.66 18.58 -28.21
CA THR A 729 -22.68 18.10 -27.22
C THR A 729 -21.82 19.26 -26.75
N PHE A 730 -21.77 19.49 -25.45
CA PHE A 730 -20.85 20.45 -24.83
C PHE A 730 -19.65 19.70 -24.25
N LEU A 731 -18.46 20.09 -24.67
CA LEU A 731 -17.19 19.56 -24.21
C LEU A 731 -16.56 20.58 -23.26
N ILE A 732 -16.36 20.20 -22.00
CA ILE A 732 -15.61 20.99 -21.02
C ILE A 732 -14.22 20.39 -20.87
N PHE A 733 -13.18 21.22 -20.99
CA PHE A 733 -11.82 20.79 -20.69
C PHE A 733 -11.11 21.71 -19.71
N ARG A 734 -10.29 21.08 -18.87
CA ARG A 734 -9.38 21.69 -17.89
C ARG A 734 -8.00 21.08 -18.13
N SER A 735 -6.94 21.86 -17.95
CA SER A 735 -5.58 21.35 -18.10
C SER A 735 -5.33 20.22 -17.07
N GLY A 736 -4.66 19.15 -17.52
CA GLY A 736 -4.39 17.96 -16.70
C GLY A 736 -5.58 17.01 -16.43
N GLN A 737 -6.78 17.27 -16.94
CA GLN A 737 -7.96 16.39 -16.74
C GLN A 737 -8.54 15.89 -18.06
N PHE A 738 -9.07 14.66 -18.05
CA PHE A 738 -9.84 14.14 -19.20
C PHE A 738 -11.10 14.99 -19.42
N PRO A 739 -11.48 15.35 -20.66
CA PRO A 739 -12.60 16.24 -20.90
C PRO A 739 -13.94 15.67 -20.44
N GLY A 740 -14.83 16.54 -19.98
CA GLY A 740 -16.21 16.23 -19.65
C GLY A 740 -17.12 16.44 -20.86
N PHE A 741 -18.10 15.56 -21.04
CA PHE A 741 -19.03 15.58 -22.18
C PHE A 741 -20.46 15.61 -21.68
N PHE A 742 -21.23 16.59 -22.13
CA PHE A 742 -22.64 16.78 -21.81
C PHE A 742 -23.44 16.78 -23.09
N THR A 743 -24.30 15.78 -23.28
CA THR A 743 -25.02 15.58 -24.56
C THR A 743 -26.50 15.82 -24.37
N PHE A 744 -27.08 16.72 -25.16
CA PHE A 744 -28.51 17.03 -25.18
C PHE A 744 -29.14 16.48 -26.47
N ARG A 745 -30.23 15.73 -26.37
CA ARG A 745 -30.86 15.03 -27.51
C ARG A 745 -32.27 15.50 -27.79
N GLU A 746 -32.60 15.63 -29.07
CA GLU A 746 -33.94 16.01 -29.53
C GLU A 746 -35.04 15.03 -29.08
N GLN A 747 -34.78 13.71 -29.09
CA GLN A 747 -35.75 12.68 -28.69
C GLN A 747 -36.28 12.86 -27.26
N ASP A 748 -35.42 13.39 -26.37
CA ASP A 748 -35.73 13.65 -24.97
C ASP A 748 -36.19 15.11 -24.76
N GLY A 749 -36.54 15.82 -25.83
CA GLY A 749 -36.93 17.23 -25.81
C GLY A 749 -35.77 18.20 -25.60
N TYR A 750 -34.57 17.85 -26.07
CA TYR A 750 -33.29 18.53 -25.80
C TYR A 750 -32.88 18.55 -24.33
N ARG A 751 -33.26 17.51 -23.57
CA ARG A 751 -32.73 17.25 -22.23
C ARG A 751 -31.40 16.50 -22.29
N GLU A 752 -30.62 16.60 -21.22
CA GLU A 752 -29.35 15.90 -21.11
C GLU A 752 -29.56 14.38 -21.05
N ASP A 753 -28.88 13.64 -21.92
CA ASP A 753 -28.73 12.21 -21.79
C ASP A 753 -27.60 11.88 -20.81
N ARG A 754 -28.00 11.61 -19.56
CA ARG A 754 -27.07 11.26 -18.48
C ARG A 754 -26.35 9.92 -18.75
N THR A 755 -26.90 9.04 -19.60
CA THR A 755 -26.31 7.70 -19.82
C THR A 755 -24.99 7.74 -20.58
N ILE A 756 -24.77 8.74 -21.41
CA ILE A 756 -23.51 8.92 -22.17
C ILE A 756 -22.70 10.11 -21.67
N ARG A 757 -22.91 10.53 -20.41
CA ARG A 757 -22.14 11.60 -19.79
C ARG A 757 -20.65 11.21 -19.72
N HIS A 758 -19.77 12.19 -19.95
CA HIS A 758 -18.32 12.05 -19.97
C HIS A 758 -17.77 11.12 -21.06
N VAL A 759 -18.60 10.76 -22.05
CA VAL A 759 -18.18 10.04 -23.26
C VAL A 759 -18.60 10.80 -24.51
N GLU A 760 -17.68 10.93 -25.45
CA GLU A 760 -18.02 11.42 -26.79
C GLU A 760 -19.09 10.52 -27.43
N PRO A 761 -20.27 11.05 -27.81
CA PRO A 761 -21.36 10.24 -28.35
C PRO A 761 -21.01 9.41 -29.59
N ALA A 762 -20.06 9.86 -30.42
CA ALA A 762 -19.56 9.05 -31.54
C ALA A 762 -18.79 7.79 -31.11
N LEU A 763 -18.24 7.77 -29.89
CA LEU A 763 -17.50 6.66 -29.28
C LEU A 763 -18.33 5.88 -28.23
N ALA A 764 -19.51 6.36 -27.84
CA ALA A 764 -20.35 5.74 -26.82
C ALA A 764 -20.71 4.27 -27.10
N TYR A 765 -20.74 3.85 -28.37
CA TYR A 765 -20.95 2.44 -28.73
C TYR A 765 -19.90 1.48 -28.18
N GLN A 766 -18.71 1.98 -27.86
CA GLN A 766 -17.65 1.20 -27.24
C GLN A 766 -18.03 0.72 -25.83
N LEU A 767 -19.05 1.31 -25.19
CA LEU A 767 -19.64 0.83 -23.94
C LEU A 767 -20.66 -0.30 -24.13
N GLU A 768 -21.12 -0.55 -25.36
CA GLU A 768 -22.12 -1.56 -25.70
C GLU A 768 -23.42 -1.47 -24.88
N LEU A 769 -23.91 -0.25 -24.62
CA LEU A 769 -25.11 -0.02 -23.80
C LEU A 769 -26.37 -0.73 -24.34
N SER A 770 -26.41 -1.08 -25.64
CA SER A 770 -27.51 -1.82 -26.25
C SER A 770 -27.70 -3.19 -25.61
N ARG A 771 -26.64 -3.77 -25.06
CA ARG A 771 -26.72 -5.06 -24.37
C ARG A 771 -27.43 -4.95 -23.03
N LEU A 772 -27.65 -3.75 -22.52
CA LEU A 772 -28.37 -3.49 -21.29
C LEU A 772 -29.85 -3.14 -21.52
N SER A 773 -30.39 -3.39 -22.73
CA SER A 773 -31.76 -3.03 -23.12
C SER A 773 -32.86 -3.57 -22.20
N ASN A 774 -32.60 -4.69 -21.50
CA ASN A 774 -33.53 -5.34 -20.58
C ASN A 774 -33.61 -4.66 -19.21
N PHE A 775 -32.78 -3.64 -18.96
CA PHE A 775 -32.69 -2.91 -17.70
C PHE A 775 -33.04 -1.43 -17.89
N ASN A 776 -33.60 -0.81 -16.86
CA ASN A 776 -33.69 0.63 -16.72
C ASN A 776 -32.41 1.11 -16.05
N LEU A 777 -31.64 1.95 -16.75
CA LEU A 777 -30.31 2.36 -16.33
C LEU A 777 -30.33 3.75 -15.70
N GLU A 778 -29.73 3.86 -14.52
CA GLU A 778 -29.44 5.12 -13.87
C GLU A 778 -27.92 5.25 -13.69
N PRO A 779 -27.28 6.25 -14.32
CA PRO A 779 -25.84 6.44 -14.18
C PRO A 779 -25.48 6.95 -12.78
N VAL A 780 -24.40 6.40 -12.22
CA VAL A 780 -23.81 6.83 -10.94
C VAL A 780 -22.61 7.72 -11.25
N THR A 781 -22.51 8.87 -10.58
CA THR A 781 -21.41 9.81 -10.78
C THR A 781 -20.13 9.28 -10.16
N VAL A 782 -19.07 9.25 -10.95
CA VAL A 782 -17.73 8.75 -10.58
C VAL A 782 -16.71 9.87 -10.83
N LYS A 783 -15.64 9.93 -10.03
CA LYS A 783 -14.57 10.93 -10.20
C LYS A 783 -13.75 10.70 -11.47
N ASP A 784 -13.42 9.45 -11.76
CA ASP A 784 -12.76 9.08 -13.02
C ASP A 784 -13.78 9.09 -14.18
N ARG A 785 -13.48 9.89 -15.20
CA ARG A 785 -14.31 10.07 -16.40
C ARG A 785 -14.18 8.93 -17.42
N GLN A 786 -13.23 8.02 -17.26
CA GLN A 786 -13.08 6.82 -18.11
C GLN A 786 -13.89 5.61 -17.62
N LEU A 787 -14.40 5.70 -16.38
CA LEU A 787 -15.17 4.67 -15.71
C LEU A 787 -16.65 5.07 -15.67
N HIS A 788 -17.52 4.18 -16.15
CA HIS A 788 -18.96 4.40 -16.16
C HIS A 788 -19.67 3.32 -15.36
N ILE A 789 -20.34 3.71 -14.28
CA ILE A 789 -21.12 2.83 -13.44
C ILE A 789 -22.61 3.11 -13.67
N TYR A 790 -23.36 2.08 -14.03
CA TYR A 790 -24.80 2.13 -14.21
C TYR A 790 -25.49 1.27 -13.17
N PHE A 791 -26.43 1.85 -12.45
CA PHE A 791 -27.38 1.11 -11.64
C PHE A 791 -28.54 0.66 -12.53
N GLY A 792 -28.67 -0.65 -12.72
CA GLY A 792 -29.70 -1.25 -13.56
C GLY A 792 -30.79 -1.92 -12.73
N VAL A 793 -32.04 -1.63 -13.04
CA VAL A 793 -33.22 -2.36 -12.52
C VAL A 793 -33.87 -3.12 -13.66
N GLY A 794 -34.10 -4.42 -13.50
CA GLY A 794 -34.73 -5.26 -14.52
C GLY A 794 -36.12 -4.77 -14.90
N LYS A 795 -36.41 -4.65 -16.20
CA LYS A 795 -37.72 -4.21 -16.69
C LYS A 795 -38.84 -5.21 -16.39
N GLU A 796 -38.53 -6.50 -16.51
CA GLU A 796 -39.46 -7.59 -16.23
C GLU A 796 -39.51 -7.94 -14.74
N ASN A 797 -38.38 -7.79 -14.05
CA ASN A 797 -38.23 -8.15 -12.65
C ASN A 797 -37.61 -7.00 -11.83
N PRO A 798 -38.41 -6.23 -11.09
CA PRO A 798 -37.93 -5.12 -10.26
C PRO A 798 -37.01 -5.55 -9.13
N SER A 799 -37.05 -6.81 -8.70
CA SER A 799 -36.12 -7.37 -7.71
C SER A 799 -34.72 -7.64 -8.26
N ASP A 800 -34.56 -7.60 -9.59
CA ASP A 800 -33.27 -7.72 -10.24
C ASP A 800 -32.57 -6.36 -10.30
N VAL A 801 -31.75 -6.10 -9.27
CA VAL A 801 -30.99 -4.88 -9.12
C VAL A 801 -29.51 -5.18 -9.24
N ARG A 802 -28.82 -4.52 -10.18
CA ARG A 802 -27.40 -4.77 -10.48
C ARG A 802 -26.63 -3.48 -10.73
N PHE A 803 -25.35 -3.51 -10.43
CA PHE A 803 -24.40 -2.56 -10.96
C PHE A 803 -23.73 -3.11 -12.23
N PHE A 804 -23.80 -2.34 -13.31
CA PHE A 804 -23.06 -2.58 -14.54
C PHE A 804 -21.92 -1.58 -14.61
N VAL A 805 -20.70 -2.08 -14.48
CA VAL A 805 -19.49 -1.28 -14.62
C VAL A 805 -18.96 -1.44 -16.04
N ARG A 806 -18.77 -0.33 -16.75
CA ARG A 806 -18.19 -0.28 -18.09
C ARG A 806 -16.94 0.62 -18.06
N ALA A 807 -15.77 0.03 -18.27
CA ALA A 807 -14.49 0.73 -18.29
C ALA A 807 -13.88 0.71 -19.69
N MET A 808 -13.41 1.87 -20.16
CA MET A 808 -12.66 1.98 -21.41
C MET A 808 -11.17 2.18 -21.12
N VAL A 809 -10.34 1.26 -21.61
CA VAL A 809 -8.89 1.34 -21.41
C VAL A 809 -8.23 1.90 -22.66
N ARG A 810 -7.66 3.10 -22.52
CA ARG A 810 -6.83 3.75 -23.54
C ARG A 810 -5.40 3.76 -23.03
N THR A 811 -4.47 3.30 -23.84
CA THR A 811 -3.10 3.06 -23.37
C THR A 811 -2.18 4.18 -23.82
N GLY A 812 -1.23 4.61 -22.99
CA GLY A 812 -0.20 5.54 -23.44
C GLY A 812 0.76 4.90 -24.45
N ARG A 813 1.66 5.70 -25.04
CA ARG A 813 2.73 5.18 -25.88
C ARG A 813 3.73 4.44 -25.01
N LEU A 814 3.76 3.11 -25.11
CA LEU A 814 4.75 2.28 -24.43
C LEU A 814 6.14 2.55 -25.04
N ARG A 815 7.14 2.84 -24.21
CA ARG A 815 8.55 2.84 -24.62
C ARG A 815 9.06 1.40 -24.76
N GLU A 816 10.11 1.22 -25.54
CA GLU A 816 10.71 -0.09 -25.80
C GLU A 816 11.19 -0.76 -24.49
N GLY A 817 10.77 -2.00 -24.23
CA GLY A 817 11.24 -2.81 -23.09
C GLY A 817 10.17 -3.39 -22.16
N ILE A 818 8.90 -2.98 -22.26
CA ILE A 818 7.78 -3.58 -21.51
C ILE A 818 7.08 -4.66 -22.34
N SER A 819 6.81 -5.82 -21.74
CA SER A 819 5.96 -6.83 -22.38
C SER A 819 4.49 -6.33 -22.40
N PRO A 820 3.76 -6.46 -23.52
CA PRO A 820 2.35 -6.07 -23.57
C PRO A 820 1.49 -6.79 -22.53
N GLU A 821 1.90 -8.00 -22.12
CA GLU A 821 1.28 -8.80 -21.07
C GLU A 821 1.39 -8.14 -19.69
N ASP A 822 2.59 -7.70 -19.29
CA ASP A 822 2.81 -7.02 -18.01
C ASP A 822 2.03 -5.70 -17.92
N TYR A 823 1.97 -4.98 -19.05
CA TYR A 823 1.19 -3.75 -19.14
C TYR A 823 -0.30 -4.03 -18.91
N LEU A 824 -0.87 -5.02 -19.62
CA LEU A 824 -2.25 -5.44 -19.42
C LEU A 824 -2.53 -5.82 -17.98
N ILE A 825 -1.63 -6.56 -17.34
CA ILE A 825 -1.78 -6.97 -15.94
C ILE A 825 -1.82 -5.75 -15.03
N SER A 826 -0.90 -4.79 -15.19
CA SER A 826 -0.83 -3.61 -14.30
C SER A 826 -2.01 -2.67 -14.48
N GLU A 827 -2.42 -2.39 -15.73
CA GLU A 827 -3.55 -1.48 -15.98
C GLU A 827 -4.86 -2.12 -15.55
N SER A 828 -5.03 -3.43 -15.79
CA SER A 828 -6.20 -4.15 -15.30
C SER A 828 -6.29 -4.06 -13.79
N ASP A 829 -5.16 -4.15 -13.07
CA ASP A 829 -5.10 -4.07 -11.61
C ASP A 829 -5.47 -2.67 -11.11
N ARG A 830 -4.84 -1.63 -11.66
CA ARG A 830 -5.12 -0.23 -11.34
C ARG A 830 -6.60 0.09 -11.57
N LEU A 831 -7.10 -0.19 -12.77
CA LEU A 831 -8.48 0.03 -13.14
C LEU A 831 -9.45 -0.74 -12.25
N LEU A 832 -9.12 -1.97 -11.87
CA LEU A 832 -9.99 -2.74 -11.01
C LEU A 832 -10.03 -2.18 -9.60
N ASN A 833 -8.90 -1.78 -9.02
CA ASN A 833 -8.91 -1.12 -7.72
C ASN A 833 -9.77 0.16 -7.76
N ASP A 834 -9.60 0.98 -8.80
CA ASP A 834 -10.43 2.17 -9.03
C ASP A 834 -11.92 1.79 -9.16
N VAL A 835 -12.25 0.74 -9.91
CA VAL A 835 -13.61 0.21 -10.07
C VAL A 835 -14.19 -0.25 -8.73
N LEU A 836 -13.45 -1.05 -7.95
CA LEU A 836 -13.91 -1.66 -6.72
C LEU A 836 -14.13 -0.58 -5.65
N ASP A 837 -13.23 0.41 -5.56
CA ASP A 837 -13.35 1.52 -4.61
C ASP A 837 -14.59 2.38 -4.91
N ASN A 838 -14.78 2.74 -6.19
CA ASN A 838 -15.97 3.50 -6.61
C ASN A 838 -17.25 2.67 -6.45
N LEU A 839 -17.19 1.35 -6.68
CA LEU A 839 -18.33 0.45 -6.49
C LEU A 839 -18.67 0.26 -5.00
N GLU A 840 -17.67 0.24 -4.11
CA GLU A 840 -17.88 0.17 -2.65
C GLU A 840 -18.61 1.42 -2.16
N VAL A 841 -18.22 2.60 -2.65
CA VAL A 841 -18.94 3.86 -2.39
C VAL A 841 -20.36 3.81 -2.98
N ALA A 842 -20.54 3.37 -4.23
CA ALA A 842 -21.85 3.30 -4.86
C ALA A 842 -22.81 2.31 -4.16
N SER A 843 -22.27 1.16 -3.74
CA SER A 843 -23.00 0.10 -3.02
C SER A 843 -23.45 0.56 -1.62
N SER A 844 -22.69 1.46 -0.98
CA SER A 844 -23.09 2.06 0.30
C SER A 844 -24.37 2.91 0.17
N ILE A 845 -24.55 3.58 -0.97
CA ILE A 845 -25.71 4.42 -1.29
C ILE A 845 -26.91 3.57 -1.70
N ARG A 846 -26.71 2.59 -2.59
CA ARG A 846 -27.77 1.70 -3.09
C ARG A 846 -27.51 0.25 -2.71
N LYS A 847 -28.23 -0.20 -1.68
CA LYS A 847 -28.12 -1.55 -1.10
C LYS A 847 -28.86 -2.59 -1.95
N ASN A 848 -28.55 -3.87 -1.72
CA ASN A 848 -29.21 -5.06 -2.28
C ASN A 848 -28.92 -5.38 -3.75
N SER A 849 -27.78 -4.95 -4.30
CA SER A 849 -27.34 -5.41 -5.63
C SER A 849 -26.88 -6.88 -5.61
N ASP A 850 -27.22 -7.62 -6.66
CA ASP A 850 -26.76 -9.00 -6.89
C ASP A 850 -26.35 -9.17 -8.37
N CYS A 851 -25.51 -10.16 -8.67
CA CYS A 851 -25.04 -10.43 -10.02
C CYS A 851 -24.41 -9.22 -10.75
N ASN A 852 -23.63 -8.41 -10.02
CA ASN A 852 -22.94 -7.26 -10.59
C ASN A 852 -22.03 -7.68 -11.74
N HIS A 853 -21.89 -6.79 -12.74
CA HIS A 853 -21.22 -7.11 -13.99
C HIS A 853 -20.13 -6.09 -14.32
N LEU A 854 -18.95 -6.58 -14.68
CA LEU A 854 -17.82 -5.76 -15.09
C LEU A 854 -17.54 -5.95 -16.58
N PHE A 855 -17.43 -4.87 -17.33
CA PHE A 855 -17.00 -4.87 -18.73
C PHE A 855 -15.80 -3.96 -18.91
N VAL A 856 -14.71 -4.53 -19.44
CA VAL A 856 -13.47 -3.81 -19.71
C VAL A 856 -13.20 -3.90 -21.20
N ASN A 857 -13.14 -2.74 -21.86
CA ASN A 857 -12.85 -2.66 -23.28
C ASN A 857 -11.48 -2.03 -23.50
N PHE A 858 -10.50 -2.86 -23.87
CA PHE A 858 -9.20 -2.41 -24.33
C PHE A 858 -9.30 -1.99 -25.80
N ILE A 859 -9.13 -0.69 -26.03
CA ILE A 859 -9.21 -0.08 -27.35
C ILE A 859 -8.01 -0.36 -28.27
N PRO A 860 -6.74 -0.41 -27.77
CA PRO A 860 -5.60 -0.73 -28.62
C PRO A 860 -5.58 -2.20 -29.00
N ALA A 861 -4.89 -2.50 -30.10
CA ALA A 861 -4.52 -3.85 -30.44
C ALA A 861 -3.18 -4.22 -29.80
N PHE A 862 -3.07 -5.46 -29.30
CA PHE A 862 -1.88 -5.98 -28.66
C PHE A 862 -1.30 -7.15 -29.46
N VAL A 863 0.02 -7.24 -29.50
CA VAL A 863 0.73 -8.41 -30.07
C VAL A 863 0.82 -9.49 -29.00
N LEU A 864 -0.23 -10.30 -28.85
CA LEU A 864 -0.38 -11.31 -27.81
C LEU A 864 -1.13 -12.55 -28.31
N THR A 865 -0.87 -13.69 -27.67
CA THR A 865 -1.60 -14.94 -27.92
C THR A 865 -2.79 -15.11 -26.98
N VAL A 866 -3.77 -15.92 -27.40
CA VAL A 866 -4.96 -16.24 -26.58
C VAL A 866 -4.57 -16.90 -25.25
N ALA A 867 -3.57 -17.79 -25.25
CA ALA A 867 -3.12 -18.49 -24.06
C ALA A 867 -2.55 -17.55 -23.00
N GLN A 868 -1.73 -16.56 -23.40
CA GLN A 868 -1.19 -15.54 -22.51
C GLN A 868 -2.31 -14.70 -21.88
N ILE A 869 -3.30 -14.29 -22.68
CA ILE A 869 -4.47 -13.56 -22.17
C ILE A 869 -5.22 -14.39 -21.12
N LYS A 870 -5.41 -15.69 -21.39
CA LYS A 870 -6.09 -16.58 -20.43
C LYS A 870 -5.34 -16.67 -19.10
N SER A 871 -4.01 -16.82 -19.16
CA SER A 871 -3.16 -16.88 -17.97
C SER A 871 -3.24 -15.57 -17.18
N ALA A 872 -3.04 -14.44 -17.85
CA ALA A 872 -3.07 -13.11 -17.24
C ALA A 872 -4.41 -12.80 -16.56
N LEU A 873 -5.53 -13.14 -17.20
CA LEU A 873 -6.87 -12.95 -16.63
C LEU A 873 -7.15 -13.90 -15.46
N SER A 874 -6.69 -15.16 -15.52
CA SER A 874 -6.84 -16.12 -14.43
C SER A 874 -6.10 -15.67 -13.18
N ASP A 875 -4.83 -15.27 -13.32
CA ASP A 875 -4.01 -14.76 -12.23
C ASP A 875 -4.61 -13.48 -11.64
N PHE A 876 -5.21 -12.64 -12.47
CA PHE A 876 -5.93 -11.44 -12.05
C PHE A 876 -7.17 -11.75 -11.21
N ILE A 877 -8.00 -12.70 -11.61
CA ILE A 877 -9.23 -13.07 -10.87
C ILE A 877 -8.88 -13.74 -9.54
N GLN A 878 -7.86 -14.59 -9.50
CA GLN A 878 -7.44 -15.24 -8.25
C GLN A 878 -6.96 -14.21 -7.21
N ARG A 879 -6.28 -13.14 -7.64
CA ARG A 879 -5.83 -12.06 -6.76
C ARG A 879 -7.00 -11.28 -6.14
N HIS A 880 -8.00 -10.93 -6.95
CA HIS A 880 -9.12 -10.07 -6.52
C HIS A 880 -10.40 -10.83 -6.13
N GLY A 881 -10.38 -12.17 -6.19
CA GLY A 881 -11.58 -13.01 -6.02
C GLY A 881 -12.38 -12.73 -4.76
N LYS A 882 -11.71 -12.48 -3.62
CA LYS A 882 -12.38 -12.13 -2.35
C LYS A 882 -13.13 -10.79 -2.44
N LYS A 883 -12.51 -9.77 -3.03
CA LYS A 883 -13.13 -8.43 -3.20
C LYS A 883 -14.28 -8.49 -4.21
N LEU A 884 -14.08 -9.16 -5.35
CA LEU A 884 -15.09 -9.39 -6.38
C LEU A 884 -16.33 -10.09 -5.79
N TRP A 885 -16.11 -11.14 -4.98
CA TRP A 885 -17.18 -11.87 -4.31
C TRP A 885 -17.93 -11.02 -3.29
N ARG A 886 -17.20 -10.25 -2.47
CA ARG A 886 -17.79 -9.31 -1.50
C ARG A 886 -18.70 -8.27 -2.17
N LEU A 887 -18.27 -7.74 -3.32
CA LEU A 887 -19.03 -6.79 -4.12
C LEU A 887 -20.01 -7.47 -5.09
N ARG A 888 -20.22 -8.78 -4.97
CA ARG A 888 -21.18 -9.58 -5.77
C ARG A 888 -20.99 -9.47 -7.28
N ILE A 889 -19.74 -9.31 -7.74
CA ILE A 889 -19.40 -9.34 -9.17
C ILE A 889 -19.32 -10.80 -9.60
N THR A 890 -20.37 -11.30 -10.26
CA THR A 890 -20.47 -12.71 -10.68
C THR A 890 -20.09 -12.92 -12.14
N GLY A 891 -20.03 -11.85 -12.94
CA GLY A 891 -19.67 -11.92 -14.35
C GLY A 891 -18.77 -10.76 -14.77
N ALA A 892 -17.76 -11.06 -15.57
CA ALA A 892 -16.90 -10.07 -16.19
C ALA A 892 -16.75 -10.34 -17.69
N GLU A 893 -16.57 -9.28 -18.47
CA GLU A 893 -16.36 -9.34 -19.90
C GLU A 893 -15.16 -8.47 -20.26
N VAL A 894 -14.16 -9.09 -20.89
CA VAL A 894 -12.98 -8.38 -21.36
C VAL A 894 -12.96 -8.44 -22.88
N ARG A 895 -12.99 -7.26 -23.51
CA ARG A 895 -12.87 -7.10 -24.96
C ARG A 895 -11.52 -6.48 -25.27
N LEU A 896 -10.75 -7.10 -26.17
CA LEU A 896 -9.46 -6.59 -26.61
C LEU A 896 -9.19 -7.01 -28.06
N ALA A 897 -8.36 -6.28 -28.78
CA ALA A 897 -7.93 -6.68 -30.12
C ALA A 897 -6.54 -7.31 -30.06
N ILE A 898 -6.33 -8.43 -30.76
CA ILE A 898 -5.02 -9.06 -30.90
C ILE A 898 -4.48 -8.92 -32.32
N GLN A 899 -3.16 -8.90 -32.43
CA GLN A 899 -2.43 -8.94 -33.70
C GLN A 899 -1.34 -10.01 -33.61
N SER A 900 -1.07 -10.70 -34.73
CA SER A 900 0.05 -11.65 -34.80
C SER A 900 1.41 -10.94 -34.82
N HIS A 901 1.48 -9.81 -35.53
CA HIS A 901 2.64 -8.92 -35.65
C HIS A 901 2.13 -7.47 -35.72
N ALA A 902 2.97 -6.46 -35.48
CA ALA A 902 2.56 -5.05 -35.37
C ALA A 902 1.70 -4.54 -36.54
N ASP A 903 1.94 -5.00 -37.77
CA ASP A 903 1.21 -4.60 -38.98
C ASP A 903 0.05 -5.53 -39.37
N ALA A 904 -0.21 -6.59 -38.60
CA ALA A 904 -1.28 -7.53 -38.89
C ALA A 904 -2.67 -6.91 -38.67
N HIS A 905 -3.69 -7.41 -39.36
CA HIS A 905 -5.06 -6.96 -39.13
C HIS A 905 -5.52 -7.35 -37.71
N PRO A 906 -6.08 -6.41 -36.93
CA PRO A 906 -6.49 -6.68 -35.56
C PRO A 906 -7.72 -7.58 -35.51
N ILE A 907 -7.63 -8.66 -34.74
CA ILE A 907 -8.73 -9.60 -34.50
C ILE A 907 -9.33 -9.30 -33.13
N PRO A 908 -10.58 -8.83 -33.05
CA PRO A 908 -11.27 -8.62 -31.77
C PRO A 908 -11.57 -9.96 -31.08
N ILE A 909 -11.12 -10.06 -29.83
CA ILE A 909 -11.36 -11.16 -28.91
C ILE A 909 -12.23 -10.67 -27.76
N ARG A 910 -13.15 -11.54 -27.33
CA ARG A 910 -13.99 -11.35 -26.16
C ARG A 910 -13.83 -12.52 -25.21
N CYS A 911 -13.41 -12.24 -23.98
CA CYS A 911 -13.36 -13.19 -22.88
C CYS A 911 -14.57 -12.94 -22.00
N ILE A 912 -15.45 -13.94 -21.85
CA ILE A 912 -16.57 -13.91 -20.92
C ILE A 912 -16.19 -14.78 -19.73
N ILE A 913 -16.15 -14.15 -18.56
CA ILE A 913 -15.78 -14.74 -17.29
C ILE A 913 -17.04 -14.82 -16.44
N SER A 914 -17.34 -15.99 -15.89
CA SER A 914 -18.45 -16.20 -14.98
C SER A 914 -17.99 -16.96 -13.74
N ASN A 915 -18.34 -16.46 -12.57
CA ASN A 915 -18.15 -17.12 -11.28
C ASN A 915 -19.47 -17.05 -10.50
N VAL A 916 -20.36 -18.00 -10.78
CA VAL A 916 -21.72 -18.02 -10.21
C VAL A 916 -21.74 -18.72 -8.84
N SER A 917 -20.97 -19.80 -8.69
CA SER A 917 -20.88 -20.58 -7.45
C SER A 917 -19.94 -19.96 -6.40
N GLY A 918 -19.07 -19.03 -6.81
CA GLY A 918 -18.05 -18.38 -5.98
C GLY A 918 -16.69 -19.08 -6.01
N TYR A 919 -16.67 -20.35 -6.37
CA TYR A 919 -15.47 -21.20 -6.34
C TYR A 919 -15.00 -21.63 -7.73
N VAL A 920 -15.94 -21.88 -8.65
CA VAL A 920 -15.62 -22.37 -10.00
C VAL A 920 -15.60 -21.20 -10.96
N LEU A 921 -14.40 -20.89 -11.48
CA LEU A 921 -14.22 -19.87 -12.50
C LEU A 921 -14.35 -20.48 -13.89
N ARG A 922 -15.36 -20.06 -14.65
CA ARG A 922 -15.50 -20.41 -16.05
C ARG A 922 -15.12 -19.23 -16.94
N MET A 923 -14.20 -19.46 -17.87
CA MET A 923 -13.74 -18.43 -18.82
C MET A 923 -13.88 -18.94 -20.25
N ASP A 924 -14.89 -18.43 -20.95
CA ASP A 924 -15.18 -18.72 -22.33
C ASP A 924 -14.57 -17.63 -23.23
N THR A 925 -13.80 -18.02 -24.26
CA THR A 925 -13.13 -17.07 -25.17
C THR A 925 -13.69 -17.16 -26.59
N TYR A 926 -14.03 -16.00 -27.14
CA TYR A 926 -14.70 -15.85 -28.43
C TYR A 926 -13.94 -14.89 -29.34
N THR A 927 -14.04 -15.10 -30.65
CA THR A 927 -13.65 -14.15 -31.71
C THR A 927 -14.90 -13.50 -32.30
N GLU A 928 -14.84 -12.20 -32.61
CA GLU A 928 -15.95 -11.54 -33.30
C GLU A 928 -15.78 -11.71 -34.81
N THR A 929 -16.60 -12.56 -35.44
CA THR A 929 -16.57 -12.83 -36.89
C THR A 929 -17.88 -12.43 -37.56
N LEU A 930 -17.85 -12.16 -38.87
CA LEU A 930 -19.05 -11.87 -39.65
C LEU A 930 -19.66 -13.17 -40.16
N ASN A 931 -20.93 -13.42 -39.85
CA ASN A 931 -21.69 -14.53 -40.43
C ASN A 931 -22.04 -14.25 -41.90
N GLY A 932 -22.44 -15.29 -42.65
CA GLY A 932 -22.88 -15.18 -44.05
C GLY A 932 -24.04 -14.21 -44.31
N LYS A 933 -24.74 -13.75 -43.26
CA LYS A 933 -25.79 -12.70 -43.31
C LYS A 933 -25.26 -11.28 -43.03
N GLY A 934 -23.94 -11.10 -42.87
CA GLY A 934 -23.30 -9.82 -42.57
C GLY A 934 -23.49 -9.31 -41.13
N VAL A 935 -23.92 -10.17 -40.21
CA VAL A 935 -24.07 -9.85 -38.77
C VAL A 935 -22.82 -10.33 -38.02
N ARG A 936 -22.27 -9.48 -37.15
CA ARG A 936 -21.16 -9.87 -36.26
C ARG A 936 -21.66 -10.81 -35.18
N VAL A 937 -21.04 -11.98 -35.08
CA VAL A 937 -21.34 -13.01 -34.07
C VAL A 937 -20.11 -13.38 -33.27
N LEU A 938 -20.33 -13.99 -32.12
CA LEU A 938 -19.30 -14.52 -31.25
C LEU A 938 -19.02 -15.98 -31.60
N GLN A 939 -17.85 -16.26 -32.17
CA GLN A 939 -17.41 -17.62 -32.49
C GLN A 939 -16.46 -18.12 -31.41
N SER A 940 -16.74 -19.29 -30.83
CA SER A 940 -15.88 -19.88 -29.79
C SER A 940 -14.55 -20.32 -30.39
N ILE A 941 -13.44 -20.00 -29.73
CA ILE A 941 -12.09 -20.38 -30.18
C ILE A 941 -11.85 -21.89 -30.05
N ASN A 942 -12.45 -22.51 -29.02
CA ASN A 942 -12.38 -23.94 -28.79
C ASN A 942 -13.62 -24.63 -29.37
N PRO A 943 -13.52 -25.36 -30.50
CA PRO A 943 -14.68 -26.01 -31.12
C PRO A 943 -15.17 -27.24 -30.34
N GLY A 944 -14.35 -27.86 -29.51
CA GLY A 944 -14.71 -29.05 -28.71
C GLY A 944 -15.58 -28.77 -27.48
N SER A 945 -15.65 -27.51 -27.01
CA SER A 945 -16.47 -27.10 -25.86
C SER A 945 -17.05 -25.70 -26.10
N PRO A 946 -18.13 -25.59 -26.88
CA PRO A 946 -18.71 -24.29 -27.20
C PRO A 946 -19.26 -23.61 -25.95
N GLY A 947 -18.83 -22.36 -25.72
CA GLY A 947 -19.39 -21.51 -24.66
C GLY A 947 -20.83 -21.04 -24.93
N ALA A 948 -21.50 -20.51 -23.91
CA ALA A 948 -22.93 -20.18 -23.94
C ALA A 948 -23.35 -19.12 -24.99
N MET A 949 -22.39 -18.33 -25.49
CA MET A 949 -22.62 -17.27 -26.48
C MET A 949 -22.20 -17.65 -27.91
N HIS A 950 -21.88 -18.93 -28.15
CA HIS A 950 -21.47 -19.40 -29.48
C HIS A 950 -22.51 -19.08 -30.57
N MET A 951 -22.05 -18.48 -31.67
CA MET A 951 -22.83 -18.07 -32.85
C MET A 951 -23.97 -17.08 -32.59
N LYS A 952 -24.03 -16.49 -31.38
CA LYS A 952 -25.00 -15.43 -31.06
C LYS A 952 -24.48 -14.06 -31.54
N PRO A 953 -25.37 -13.13 -31.92
CA PRO A 953 -24.99 -11.76 -32.26
C PRO A 953 -24.25 -11.06 -31.12
N VAL A 954 -23.27 -10.21 -31.45
CA VAL A 954 -22.53 -9.41 -30.45
C VAL A 954 -23.46 -8.48 -29.66
N SER A 955 -24.55 -8.02 -30.28
CA SER A 955 -25.54 -7.13 -29.66
C SER A 955 -26.56 -7.85 -28.75
N THR A 956 -26.37 -9.14 -28.47
CA THR A 956 -27.30 -9.91 -27.63
C THR A 956 -27.40 -9.27 -26.23
N PRO A 957 -28.60 -8.93 -25.74
CA PRO A 957 -28.78 -8.29 -24.45
C PRO A 957 -28.53 -9.24 -23.29
N HIS A 958 -28.10 -8.69 -22.16
CA HIS A 958 -27.89 -9.42 -20.93
C HIS A 958 -29.22 -9.94 -20.39
N PRO A 959 -29.28 -11.23 -20.00
CA PRO A 959 -30.50 -11.80 -19.46
C PRO A 959 -30.83 -11.22 -18.07
N THR A 960 -32.13 -11.14 -17.77
CA THR A 960 -32.65 -10.86 -16.42
C THR A 960 -32.35 -12.02 -15.48
N LYS A 961 -32.51 -11.80 -14.17
CA LYS A 961 -32.14 -12.76 -13.13
C LYS A 961 -32.92 -14.07 -13.26
N GLU A 962 -32.19 -15.19 -13.25
CA GLU A 962 -32.78 -16.52 -13.27
C GLU A 962 -33.62 -16.77 -12.00
N LEU A 963 -34.67 -17.59 -12.14
CA LEU A 963 -35.57 -17.96 -11.02
C LEU A 963 -34.84 -18.65 -9.86
N LEU A 964 -33.73 -19.33 -10.13
CA LEU A 964 -32.92 -20.03 -9.11
C LEU A 964 -31.97 -19.10 -8.35
N GLN A 965 -31.60 -17.96 -8.95
CA GLN A 965 -30.59 -17.06 -8.39
C GLN A 965 -30.96 -16.47 -7.01
N PRO A 966 -32.22 -16.11 -6.71
CA PRO A 966 -32.59 -15.69 -5.34
C PRO A 966 -32.34 -16.76 -4.28
N ARG A 967 -32.53 -18.05 -4.61
CA ARG A 967 -32.24 -19.16 -3.69
C ARG A 967 -30.74 -19.32 -3.48
N ARG A 968 -29.95 -19.18 -4.56
CA ARG A 968 -28.49 -19.16 -4.52
C ARG A 968 -27.98 -17.99 -3.67
N TYR A 969 -28.52 -16.79 -3.85
CA TYR A 969 -28.21 -15.61 -3.04
C TYR A 969 -28.46 -15.85 -1.54
N LYS A 970 -29.60 -16.46 -1.18
CA LYS A 970 -29.90 -16.80 0.21
C LYS A 970 -28.90 -17.81 0.80
N ALA A 971 -28.51 -18.84 0.04
CA ALA A 971 -27.50 -19.80 0.47
C ALA A 971 -26.15 -19.11 0.75
N HIS A 972 -25.72 -18.21 -0.14
CA HIS A 972 -24.49 -17.44 0.05
C HIS A 972 -24.53 -16.48 1.25
N LEU A 973 -25.69 -15.91 1.59
CA LEU A 973 -25.85 -15.12 2.81
C LEU A 973 -25.73 -15.98 4.08
N MET A 974 -26.15 -17.25 4.02
CA MET A 974 -25.97 -18.22 5.10
C MET A 974 -24.56 -18.81 5.16
N GLY A 975 -23.64 -18.36 4.28
CA GLY A 975 -22.27 -18.86 4.22
C GLY A 975 -22.13 -20.27 3.63
N THR A 976 -23.13 -20.76 2.90
CA THR A 976 -23.13 -22.10 2.29
C THR A 976 -23.30 -22.05 0.77
N THR A 977 -22.98 -23.16 0.11
CA THR A 977 -23.13 -23.33 -1.34
C THR A 977 -24.56 -23.78 -1.67
N TYR A 978 -25.09 -23.32 -2.79
CA TYR A 978 -26.41 -23.75 -3.26
C TYR A 978 -26.39 -25.21 -3.75
N VAL A 979 -27.46 -25.96 -3.47
CA VAL A 979 -27.50 -27.42 -3.70
C VAL A 979 -27.15 -27.84 -5.15
N TYR A 980 -27.56 -27.07 -6.14
CA TYR A 980 -27.29 -27.36 -7.55
C TYR A 980 -25.89 -26.96 -8.02
N ASP A 981 -25.12 -26.27 -7.20
CA ASP A 981 -23.73 -25.90 -7.52
C ASP A 981 -22.73 -26.95 -6.99
N PHE A 982 -23.13 -27.85 -6.07
CA PHE A 982 -22.28 -28.92 -5.56
C PHE A 982 -21.73 -29.87 -6.65
N PRO A 983 -22.50 -30.31 -7.65
CA PRO A 983 -21.96 -31.15 -8.73
C PRO A 983 -20.79 -30.49 -9.47
N GLU A 984 -20.83 -29.17 -9.67
CA GLU A 984 -19.75 -28.42 -10.32
C GLU A 984 -18.51 -28.36 -9.42
N LEU A 985 -18.70 -28.18 -8.10
CA LEU A 985 -17.60 -28.25 -7.13
C LEU A 985 -16.94 -29.63 -7.11
N PHE A 986 -17.73 -30.71 -7.10
CA PHE A 986 -17.20 -32.08 -7.15
C PHE A 986 -16.43 -32.33 -8.45
N SER A 987 -16.94 -31.87 -9.59
CA SER A 987 -16.27 -32.00 -10.89
C SER A 987 -14.94 -31.25 -10.97
N GLN A 988 -14.73 -30.23 -10.14
CA GLN A 988 -13.45 -29.50 -10.09
C GLN A 988 -12.49 -30.09 -9.05
N ALA A 989 -13.01 -30.73 -8.00
CA ALA A 989 -12.22 -31.34 -6.95
C ALA A 989 -11.68 -32.73 -7.33
N VAL A 990 -12.42 -33.47 -8.18
CA VAL A 990 -12.00 -34.71 -8.84
C VAL A 990 -11.17 -34.37 -10.06
#